data_AF-A0A085GBB2-F1
#
_entry.id   AF-A0A085GBB2-F1
#
_cell.length_a   1.000
_cell.length_b   1.000
_cell.length_c   1.000
_cell.angle_alpha   90.00
_cell.angle_beta   90.00
_cell.angle_gamma   90.00
#
_symmetry.space_group_name_H-M   'P 1'
#
loop_
_entity.id
_entity.type
_entity.pdbx_description
1 polymer ?
#
loop_
_entity_poly.entity_id
_entity_poly.type
_entity_poly.pdbx_seq_one_letter_code
_entity_poly.pdbx_strand_id
1 'polypeptide(L)'
;MIISPPFLRNRDASQSDAGWVDAMMPVSSSRGYPLNASDSWHGGIHISHTDSGAVPNKVRAIADGTVESFRIPSKPWKRDQFPLKYSPIRGTDDGYVLLKHETEIGSGEDGKIVFYSLYMHLKHLEAEIHTGSKIYRKAPIGSSGMTDGKNEFHFQIFCDDANISKLVGRATGKLNINENGRTDAIYGDIHFYLPAGTKFYEARPSANTDITTNLNEIHTSEVPLYASMSFSKGACTMITRQACANAEDAFEIVGSPLVNADGKDYEYNLYKTATSRYPQSPSAGYELLRFGRIINTEHETLVPATAPLWMTVNYPGGQGVVNLAVAAVKKFSDADFPHWAGWQLVNDDKDTHSQCNSAAIRKLREENRYAAQSRKLICCMPFEWEKSTIDARYKWLMTGLPWEQCTPEKTAIWRIPVTNESKDRVLMNEKDYDRFKQHAEALCFDSGALGSGKVWHFDPRGFIEHFRKCGWLDCKIIKEVMAANTNKKNKNALTTIQDITLQYYVDINKLMNKYNLSGANRICHFLGQGAVESGYLLSMQEASQQQNVVNGVQKGGNIVEISTYNETTELGHWYGLLDTEKDKYFYEKKYNSRGGYITGSYSWINGNCGDVDAQKFRGRGFKMLTGLDTYASYWVYRGWLSVKDFDKYWWDDPAYKNKKSAAMKKRPPKIDSPQRVTENTYNCIDTGAFFIACFKSKVLKIMDEDSSEVSDDNNIIERVTKRINGGDKGIAERKIATKKAKEVIDDQI
;
A
#
# COMPACT_ATOMS: atom_id res chain seq x y z
N MET A 1 1.50 0.64 4.39
CA MET A 1 0.78 1.01 5.61
C MET A 1 -0.68 1.34 5.35
N ILE A 2 -1.52 1.16 6.37
CA ILE A 2 -2.92 1.58 6.36
C ILE A 2 -3.04 2.92 7.11
N ILE A 3 -3.67 3.92 6.50
CA ILE A 3 -3.79 5.28 7.05
C ILE A 3 -5.15 5.91 6.70
N SER A 4 -5.68 6.70 7.62
CA SER A 4 -7.01 7.33 7.55
C SER A 4 -6.94 8.82 7.85
N PRO A 5 -7.84 9.65 7.31
CA PRO A 5 -8.02 11.02 7.76
C PRO A 5 -8.45 11.11 9.24
N PRO A 6 -8.18 12.24 9.93
CA PRO A 6 -8.52 12.43 11.34
C PRO A 6 -10.04 12.56 11.60
N PHE A 7 -10.83 12.89 10.58
CA PHE A 7 -12.27 12.71 10.57
C PHE A 7 -12.64 11.61 9.59
N LEU A 8 -13.67 10.82 9.90
CA LEU A 8 -14.14 9.76 9.00
C LEU A 8 -15.64 9.84 8.87
N ARG A 9 -16.09 9.81 7.63
CA ARG A 9 -17.49 9.71 7.21
C ARG A 9 -17.52 8.73 6.04
N ASN A 10 -18.68 8.13 5.80
CA ASN A 10 -18.83 7.22 4.67
C ASN A 10 -18.44 7.91 3.36
N ARG A 11 -17.68 7.19 2.53
CA ARG A 11 -17.33 7.63 1.19
C ARG A 11 -18.47 7.28 0.24
N ASP A 12 -18.95 8.26 -0.51
CA ASP A 12 -19.92 8.02 -1.58
C ASP A 12 -19.27 7.19 -2.71
N ALA A 13 -20.02 6.28 -3.33
CA ALA A 13 -19.46 5.35 -4.31
C ALA A 13 -18.84 6.01 -5.55
N SER A 14 -19.34 7.20 -5.93
CA SER A 14 -18.84 8.01 -7.04
C SER A 14 -17.70 8.96 -6.67
N GLN A 15 -17.42 9.13 -5.37
CA GLN A 15 -16.38 10.04 -4.89
C GLN A 15 -15.00 9.42 -5.07
N SER A 16 -14.07 10.18 -5.66
CA SER A 16 -12.67 9.77 -5.72
C SER A 16 -12.06 9.72 -4.32
N ASP A 17 -11.03 8.90 -4.12
CA ASP A 17 -10.37 8.80 -2.82
C ASP A 17 -9.79 10.14 -2.36
N ALA A 18 -9.12 10.88 -3.26
CA ALA A 18 -8.61 12.22 -2.98
C ALA A 18 -9.74 13.22 -2.64
N GLY A 19 -10.86 13.18 -3.36
CA GLY A 19 -12.01 14.03 -3.07
C GLY A 19 -12.65 13.72 -1.71
N TRP A 20 -12.60 12.46 -1.27
CA TRP A 20 -13.04 12.05 0.07
C TRP A 20 -12.06 12.51 1.15
N VAL A 21 -10.75 12.36 0.94
CA VAL A 21 -9.72 12.88 1.86
C VAL A 21 -9.88 14.39 2.06
N ASP A 22 -10.15 15.15 1.00
CA ASP A 22 -10.41 16.58 1.06
C ASP A 22 -11.65 16.92 1.88
N ALA A 23 -12.74 16.16 1.68
CA ALA A 23 -13.96 16.34 2.47
C ALA A 23 -13.75 16.03 3.95
N MET A 24 -12.84 15.11 4.29
CA MET A 24 -12.49 14.76 5.67
C MET A 24 -11.53 15.77 6.33
N MET A 25 -10.82 16.58 5.53
CA MET A 25 -9.87 17.57 6.04
C MET A 25 -10.06 18.95 5.38
N PRO A 26 -11.22 19.61 5.62
CA PRO A 26 -11.47 20.94 5.08
C PRO A 26 -10.49 21.97 5.67
N VAL A 27 -9.59 22.47 4.83
CA VAL A 27 -8.50 23.37 5.26
C VAL A 27 -8.99 24.81 5.38
N SER A 28 -8.64 25.46 6.48
CA SER A 28 -8.84 26.89 6.69
C SER A 28 -8.02 27.68 5.67
N SER A 29 -8.67 28.53 4.87
CA SER A 29 -8.03 29.25 3.74
C SER A 29 -6.87 30.15 4.15
N SER A 30 -6.79 30.58 5.41
CA SER A 30 -5.74 31.44 5.95
C SER A 30 -4.59 30.71 6.66
N ARG A 31 -4.70 29.39 6.86
CA ARG A 31 -3.78 28.58 7.69
C ARG A 31 -3.48 27.22 7.04
N GLY A 32 -2.89 27.28 5.86
CA GLY A 32 -2.53 26.12 5.05
C GLY A 32 -1.07 25.69 5.22
N TYR A 33 -0.69 24.66 4.46
CA TYR A 33 0.67 24.16 4.33
C TYR A 33 1.27 24.53 2.97
N PRO A 34 2.59 24.79 2.85
CA PRO A 34 3.56 24.99 3.94
C PRO A 34 3.60 26.44 4.48
N LEU A 35 2.70 27.32 4.03
CA LEU A 35 2.71 28.74 4.41
C LEU A 35 1.37 29.20 4.96
N ASN A 36 1.44 30.06 5.97
CA ASN A 36 0.28 30.82 6.45
C ASN A 36 0.04 32.09 5.59
N ALA A 37 -1.01 32.84 5.91
CA ALA A 37 -1.38 34.07 5.21
C ALA A 37 -0.33 35.21 5.28
N SER A 38 0.68 35.10 6.14
CA SER A 38 1.77 36.06 6.31
C SER A 38 3.10 35.59 5.71
N ASP A 39 3.07 34.54 4.89
CA ASP A 39 4.25 33.95 4.24
C ASP A 39 5.29 33.38 5.21
N SER A 40 4.87 33.05 6.42
CA SER A 40 5.71 32.31 7.38
C SER A 40 5.49 30.81 7.22
N TRP A 41 6.53 30.04 7.55
CA TRP A 41 6.46 28.58 7.59
C TRP A 41 5.34 28.11 8.51
N HIS A 42 4.57 27.12 8.05
CA HIS A 42 3.46 26.54 8.78
C HIS A 42 3.52 25.01 8.62
N GLY A 43 3.73 24.31 9.74
CA GLY A 43 4.08 22.89 9.77
C GLY A 43 2.98 21.92 9.34
N GLY A 44 1.75 22.41 9.15
CA GLY A 44 0.59 21.58 8.86
C GLY A 44 -0.60 22.37 8.32
N ILE A 45 -1.81 22.00 8.71
CA ILE A 45 -3.05 22.62 8.28
C ILE A 45 -3.98 22.84 9.47
N HIS A 46 -4.78 23.90 9.44
CA HIS A 46 -5.95 23.98 10.31
C HIS A 46 -7.14 23.32 9.63
N ILE A 47 -7.72 22.32 10.27
CA ILE A 47 -8.90 21.61 9.79
C ILE A 47 -10.12 22.24 10.45
N SER A 48 -10.96 22.88 9.63
CA SER A 48 -12.21 23.49 10.08
C SER A 48 -13.23 22.44 10.46
N HIS A 49 -14.00 22.70 11.51
CA HIS A 49 -15.08 21.82 11.91
C HIS A 49 -16.43 22.57 11.90
N THR A 50 -17.40 21.99 11.19
CA THR A 50 -18.74 22.58 11.00
C THR A 50 -19.83 21.98 11.88
N ASP A 51 -19.56 20.99 12.73
CA ASP A 51 -20.62 20.36 13.51
C ASP A 51 -21.16 21.31 14.59
N SER A 52 -22.46 21.57 14.50
CA SER A 52 -23.30 22.22 15.50
C SER A 52 -24.24 21.22 16.22
N GLY A 53 -24.16 19.93 15.89
CA GLY A 53 -25.01 18.87 16.44
C GLY A 53 -24.67 18.47 17.88
N ALA A 54 -25.58 17.77 18.55
CA ALA A 54 -25.45 17.37 19.96
C ALA A 54 -24.32 16.35 20.23
N VAL A 55 -23.93 15.57 19.21
CA VAL A 55 -22.79 14.63 19.28
C VAL A 55 -21.67 15.17 18.38
N PRO A 56 -20.55 15.65 18.94
CA PRO A 56 -19.46 16.17 18.12
C PRO A 56 -18.75 15.02 17.38
N ASN A 57 -18.46 15.21 16.09
CA ASN A 57 -17.52 14.33 15.39
C ASN A 57 -16.17 14.30 16.12
N LYS A 58 -15.69 13.10 16.39
CA LYS A 58 -14.44 12.88 17.11
C LYS A 58 -13.26 13.05 16.16
N VAL A 59 -12.21 13.71 16.63
CA VAL A 59 -10.89 13.66 15.99
C VAL A 59 -10.29 12.30 16.33
N ARG A 60 -9.68 11.64 15.35
CA ARG A 60 -9.20 10.25 15.44
C ARG A 60 -7.74 10.11 15.04
N ALA A 61 -7.10 9.06 15.55
CA ALA A 61 -5.74 8.69 15.15
C ALA A 61 -5.70 8.26 13.68
N ILE A 62 -4.76 8.81 12.90
CA ILE A 62 -4.64 8.52 11.46
C ILE A 62 -4.02 7.16 11.17
N ALA A 63 -3.23 6.63 12.12
CA ALA A 63 -2.52 5.36 12.06
C ALA A 63 -2.29 4.86 13.49
N ASP A 64 -1.93 3.59 13.64
CA ASP A 64 -1.48 3.05 14.93
C ASP A 64 -0.28 3.87 15.44
N GLY A 65 -0.28 4.23 16.71
CA GLY A 65 0.77 5.07 17.29
C GLY A 65 0.86 4.98 18.81
N THR A 66 1.92 5.58 19.35
CA THR A 66 2.16 5.71 20.79
C THR A 66 2.08 7.18 21.16
N VAL A 67 1.39 7.52 22.24
CA VAL A 67 1.36 8.89 22.77
C VAL A 67 2.73 9.23 23.34
N GLU A 68 3.44 10.14 22.68
CA GLU A 68 4.72 10.66 23.17
C GLU A 68 4.49 11.78 24.19
N SER A 69 3.57 12.68 23.88
CA SER A 69 3.27 13.85 24.70
C SER A 69 1.84 14.30 24.48
N PHE A 70 1.23 14.87 25.51
CA PHE A 70 -0.12 15.42 25.43
C PHE A 70 -0.31 16.52 26.47
N ARG A 71 -1.32 17.37 26.25
CA ARG A 71 -1.79 18.34 27.24
C ARG A 71 -3.30 18.31 27.32
N ILE A 72 -3.81 18.12 28.53
CA ILE A 72 -5.25 18.28 28.80
C ILE A 72 -5.58 19.77 28.63
N PRO A 73 -6.59 20.12 27.81
CA PRO A 73 -6.91 21.50 27.53
C PRO A 73 -7.34 22.28 28.77
N SER A 74 -6.92 23.54 28.80
CA SER A 74 -7.37 24.54 29.75
C SER A 74 -8.88 24.69 29.68
N LYS A 75 -9.51 24.91 30.84
CA LYS A 75 -10.95 25.14 30.92
C LYS A 75 -11.36 26.39 30.14
N PRO A 76 -12.59 26.47 29.61
CA PRO A 76 -13.01 27.58 28.73
C PRO A 76 -12.76 28.99 29.28
N TRP A 77 -12.93 29.19 30.60
CA TRP A 77 -12.68 30.49 31.23
C TRP A 77 -11.20 30.88 31.22
N LYS A 78 -10.28 29.92 31.33
CA LYS A 78 -8.83 30.13 31.27
C LYS A 78 -8.38 30.30 29.83
N ARG A 79 -8.96 29.53 28.90
CA ARG A 79 -8.76 29.73 27.45
C ARG A 79 -9.08 31.17 27.06
N ASP A 80 -10.20 31.72 27.54
CA ASP A 80 -10.64 33.08 27.19
C ASP A 80 -9.94 34.20 27.99
N GLN A 81 -8.77 33.91 28.56
CA GLN A 81 -7.88 34.87 29.22
C GLN A 81 -6.49 34.87 28.58
N PHE A 82 -5.77 35.98 28.70
CA PHE A 82 -4.35 36.01 28.36
C PHE A 82 -3.58 34.99 29.23
N PRO A 83 -2.63 34.19 28.70
CA PRO A 83 -2.04 34.30 27.35
C PRO A 83 -2.78 33.58 26.22
N LEU A 84 -3.78 32.74 26.48
CA LEU A 84 -4.46 31.95 25.43
C LEU A 84 -5.43 32.77 24.57
N LYS A 85 -5.96 33.87 25.11
CA LYS A 85 -6.73 34.87 24.38
C LYS A 85 -5.85 35.99 23.85
N TYR A 86 -5.13 35.71 22.75
CA TYR A 86 -4.39 36.72 21.99
C TYR A 86 -5.30 37.48 21.02
N SER A 87 -6.19 36.77 20.31
CA SER A 87 -7.28 37.35 19.51
C SER A 87 -8.32 38.08 20.40
N PRO A 88 -8.88 39.22 19.94
CA PRO A 88 -9.92 39.91 20.68
C PRO A 88 -11.24 39.12 20.77
N ILE A 89 -11.47 38.17 19.84
CA ILE A 89 -12.73 37.45 19.69
C ILE A 89 -12.87 36.37 20.78
N ARG A 90 -12.00 35.35 20.76
CA ARG A 90 -12.03 34.21 21.68
C ARG A 90 -10.64 33.61 21.82
N GLY A 91 -10.38 32.94 22.93
CA GLY A 91 -9.09 32.29 23.13
C GLY A 91 -8.90 31.03 22.30
N THR A 92 -7.64 30.63 22.21
CA THR A 92 -7.19 29.42 21.52
C THR A 92 -7.04 28.28 22.52
N ASP A 93 -7.64 27.12 22.22
CA ASP A 93 -7.47 25.92 23.06
C ASP A 93 -6.01 25.43 23.00
N ASP A 94 -5.47 25.01 24.13
CA ASP A 94 -4.07 24.57 24.31
C ASP A 94 -3.93 23.05 24.47
N GLY A 95 -5.02 22.30 24.33
CA GLY A 95 -4.98 20.85 24.36
C GLY A 95 -4.30 20.28 23.12
N TYR A 96 -3.45 19.26 23.30
CA TYR A 96 -2.80 18.58 22.18
C TYR A 96 -2.50 17.12 22.45
N VAL A 97 -2.27 16.37 21.36
CA VAL A 97 -1.73 15.01 21.36
C VAL A 97 -0.64 14.90 20.30
N LEU A 98 0.54 14.41 20.70
CA LEU A 98 1.64 14.01 19.81
C LEU A 98 1.70 12.48 19.79
N LEU A 99 1.52 11.90 18.60
CA LEU A 99 1.66 10.46 18.38
C LEU A 99 2.94 10.17 17.60
N LYS A 100 3.72 9.19 18.07
CA LYS A 100 4.78 8.53 17.30
C LYS A 100 4.21 7.29 16.62
N HIS A 101 4.44 7.18 15.33
CA HIS A 101 4.02 6.06 14.51
C HIS A 101 5.25 5.25 14.12
N GLU A 102 5.21 3.94 14.38
CA GLU A 102 6.23 2.97 13.97
C GLU A 102 5.52 1.92 13.12
N THR A 103 5.80 1.89 11.82
CA THR A 103 5.05 1.07 10.86
C THR A 103 5.93 0.68 9.67
N GLU A 104 5.38 -0.15 8.78
CA GLU A 104 6.06 -0.65 7.60
C GLU A 104 5.38 -0.20 6.29
N ILE A 105 6.22 0.15 5.31
CA ILE A 105 5.83 0.47 3.94
C ILE A 105 6.38 -0.54 2.92
N GLY A 106 7.17 -1.50 3.39
CA GLY A 106 7.92 -2.46 2.60
C GLY A 106 8.65 -3.47 3.49
N SER A 107 9.42 -4.35 2.87
CA SER A 107 10.26 -5.34 3.56
C SER A 107 11.58 -4.76 4.06
N GLY A 108 12.21 -5.40 5.05
CA GLY A 108 13.55 -5.04 5.52
C GLY A 108 13.59 -3.75 6.36
N GLU A 109 14.79 -3.34 6.78
CA GLU A 109 14.98 -2.21 7.70
C GLU A 109 14.68 -0.83 7.08
N ASP A 110 14.83 -0.70 5.76
CA ASP A 110 14.51 0.52 5.02
C ASP A 110 13.00 0.65 4.72
N GLY A 111 12.25 -0.45 4.84
CA GLY A 111 10.79 -0.48 4.83
C GLY A 111 10.16 -0.11 6.17
N LYS A 112 10.94 -0.08 7.27
CA LYS A 112 10.50 0.32 8.62
C LYS A 112 10.70 1.81 8.82
N ILE A 113 9.59 2.52 9.01
CA ILE A 113 9.57 3.99 9.10
C ILE A 113 9.03 4.47 10.43
N VAL A 114 9.48 5.66 10.82
CA VAL A 114 8.96 6.42 11.95
C VAL A 114 8.53 7.81 11.47
N PHE A 115 7.32 8.21 11.85
CA PHE A 115 6.82 9.57 11.64
C PHE A 115 5.95 9.98 12.82
N TYR A 116 5.65 11.27 12.90
CA TYR A 116 4.87 11.84 13.99
C TYR A 116 3.63 12.54 13.42
N SER A 117 2.53 12.46 14.17
CA SER A 117 1.36 13.31 13.94
C SER A 117 1.05 14.11 15.20
N LEU A 118 0.81 15.41 15.02
CA LEU A 118 0.49 16.32 16.10
C LEU A 118 -0.88 16.95 15.86
N TYR A 119 -1.73 16.83 16.87
CA TYR A 119 -3.09 17.35 16.92
C TYR A 119 -3.13 18.45 17.97
N MET A 120 -3.12 19.72 17.54
CA MET A 120 -3.13 20.90 18.41
C MET A 120 -4.52 21.54 18.45
N HIS A 121 -4.78 22.34 19.48
CA HIS A 121 -6.03 23.09 19.67
C HIS A 121 -7.26 22.19 19.86
N LEU A 122 -7.09 21.09 20.59
CA LEU A 122 -8.20 20.22 21.00
C LEU A 122 -8.84 20.78 22.27
N LYS A 123 -10.18 20.86 22.32
CA LYS A 123 -10.92 21.29 23.54
C LYS A 123 -11.21 20.15 24.52
N HIS A 124 -10.97 18.91 24.10
CA HIS A 124 -11.20 17.70 24.88
C HIS A 124 -10.32 16.58 24.35
N LEU A 125 -9.83 15.74 25.26
CA LEU A 125 -9.11 14.49 25.00
C LEU A 125 -9.88 13.31 25.59
N GLU A 126 -9.80 12.16 24.94
CA GLU A 126 -10.36 10.91 25.49
C GLU A 126 -9.54 10.41 26.69
N ALA A 127 -10.15 9.56 27.51
CA ALA A 127 -9.57 9.09 28.77
C ALA A 127 -8.32 8.20 28.56
N GLU A 128 -8.23 7.54 27.41
CA GLU A 128 -7.14 6.65 27.02
C GLU A 128 -5.85 7.41 26.66
N ILE A 129 -5.92 8.75 26.52
CA ILE A 129 -4.79 9.58 26.14
C ILE A 129 -3.91 9.86 27.36
N HIS A 130 -2.81 9.11 27.47
CA HIS A 130 -1.71 9.38 28.37
C HIS A 130 -0.38 8.91 27.75
N THR A 131 0.75 9.46 28.18
CA THR A 131 2.07 9.09 27.65
C THR A 131 2.28 7.57 27.71
N GLY A 132 2.82 7.01 26.63
CA GLY A 132 3.04 5.57 26.46
C GLY A 132 1.80 4.77 26.00
N SER A 133 0.60 5.36 25.98
CA SER A 133 -0.60 4.69 25.47
C SER A 133 -0.43 4.31 24.01
N LYS A 134 -0.85 3.08 23.67
CA LYS A 134 -1.03 2.65 22.29
C LYS A 134 -2.42 3.07 21.82
N ILE A 135 -2.47 3.92 20.81
CA ILE A 135 -3.69 4.40 20.16
C ILE A 135 -3.74 3.78 18.77
N TYR A 136 -4.82 3.07 18.48
CA TYR A 136 -4.99 2.39 17.20
C TYR A 136 -5.63 3.32 16.17
N ARG A 137 -5.36 3.08 14.87
CA ARG A 137 -5.99 3.79 13.76
C ARG A 137 -7.50 3.86 13.96
N LYS A 138 -8.10 5.03 13.67
CA LYS A 138 -9.53 5.35 13.85
C LYS A 138 -9.99 5.48 15.30
N ALA A 139 -9.17 5.16 16.32
CA ALA A 139 -9.56 5.39 17.71
C ALA A 139 -9.77 6.90 17.95
N PRO A 140 -10.85 7.29 18.65
CA PRO A 140 -11.04 8.67 19.09
C PRO A 140 -9.86 9.15 19.93
N ILE A 141 -9.40 10.37 19.68
CA ILE A 141 -8.36 11.04 20.48
C ILE A 141 -8.90 12.27 21.21
N GLY A 142 -9.98 12.89 20.69
CA GLY A 142 -10.54 14.09 21.26
C GLY A 142 -11.56 14.78 20.34
N SER A 143 -11.72 16.09 20.52
CA SER A 143 -12.61 16.90 19.68
C SER A 143 -12.00 18.26 19.34
N SER A 144 -12.36 18.78 18.15
CA SER A 144 -11.91 20.08 17.66
C SER A 144 -12.23 21.19 18.66
N GLY A 145 -11.23 22.02 18.95
CA GLY A 145 -11.36 23.20 19.78
C GLY A 145 -11.53 24.48 18.97
N MET A 146 -10.99 25.55 19.52
CA MET A 146 -11.07 26.90 19.01
C MET A 146 -9.67 27.43 18.74
N THR A 147 -9.50 28.08 17.59
CA THR A 147 -8.28 28.84 17.27
C THR A 147 -8.69 30.27 16.88
N ASP A 148 -8.35 31.25 17.71
CA ASP A 148 -8.67 32.67 17.50
C ASP A 148 -10.15 32.96 17.17
N GLY A 149 -11.07 32.17 17.73
CA GLY A 149 -12.51 32.28 17.49
C GLY A 149 -13.07 31.45 16.33
N LYS A 150 -12.23 30.68 15.63
CA LYS A 150 -12.66 29.70 14.63
C LYS A 150 -12.72 28.29 15.23
N ASN A 151 -13.79 27.54 14.93
CA ASN A 151 -13.89 26.13 15.29
C ASN A 151 -13.00 25.30 14.35
N GLU A 152 -11.75 25.15 14.71
CA GLU A 152 -10.73 24.44 13.95
C GLU A 152 -9.65 23.92 14.90
N PHE A 153 -8.95 22.88 14.46
CA PHE A 153 -7.78 22.34 15.15
C PHE A 153 -6.61 22.27 14.18
N HIS A 154 -5.38 22.39 14.68
CA HIS A 154 -4.18 22.27 13.84
C HIS A 154 -3.71 20.82 13.78
N PHE A 155 -3.38 20.38 12.58
CA PHE A 155 -2.92 19.02 12.30
C PHE A 155 -1.67 19.06 11.44
N GLN A 156 -0.61 18.37 11.87
CA GLN A 156 0.64 18.26 11.11
C GLN A 156 1.23 16.86 11.17
N ILE A 157 1.96 16.51 10.11
CA ILE A 157 2.69 15.26 9.96
C ILE A 157 4.15 15.59 9.66
N PHE A 158 5.07 14.97 10.37
CA PHE A 158 6.50 15.25 10.22
C PHE A 158 7.39 14.07 10.61
N CYS A 159 8.66 14.12 10.20
CA CYS A 159 9.69 13.12 10.53
C CYS A 159 11.09 13.76 10.62
N ASP A 160 12.04 13.00 11.14
CA ASP A 160 13.45 13.40 11.22
C ASP A 160 14.22 13.08 9.91
N ASP A 161 15.50 13.49 9.86
CA ASP A 161 16.38 13.27 8.71
C ASP A 161 16.63 11.77 8.42
N ALA A 162 16.64 10.92 9.44
CA ALA A 162 16.86 9.49 9.25
C ALA A 162 15.66 8.85 8.53
N ASN A 163 14.44 9.28 8.88
CA ASN A 163 13.21 8.70 8.36
C ASN A 163 12.79 9.30 7.02
N ILE A 164 13.15 10.55 6.69
CA ILE A 164 12.78 11.11 5.39
C ILE A 164 13.39 10.30 4.24
N SER A 165 14.65 9.88 4.36
CA SER A 165 15.30 9.05 3.33
C SER A 165 14.67 7.67 3.18
N LYS A 166 14.19 7.08 4.28
CA LYS A 166 13.41 5.83 4.25
C LYS A 166 12.03 6.00 3.64
N LEU A 167 11.35 7.11 3.91
CA LEU A 167 10.03 7.42 3.36
C LEU A 167 10.10 7.67 1.84
N VAL A 168 11.03 8.52 1.39
CA VAL A 168 11.08 8.98 -0.01
C VAL A 168 12.04 8.20 -0.90
N GLY A 169 12.83 7.29 -0.32
CA GLY A 169 13.82 6.48 -1.05
C GLY A 169 15.01 7.26 -1.60
N ARG A 170 15.27 8.50 -1.14
CA ARG A 170 16.41 9.31 -1.58
C ARG A 170 16.87 10.33 -0.52
N ALA A 171 18.12 10.76 -0.63
CA ALA A 171 18.72 11.81 0.22
C ALA A 171 18.85 13.17 -0.48
N THR A 172 18.58 13.25 -1.78
CA THR A 172 18.72 14.47 -2.60
C THR A 172 17.38 14.92 -3.17
N GLY A 173 17.31 16.13 -3.72
CA GLY A 173 16.06 16.70 -4.24
C GLY A 173 15.44 15.87 -5.38
N LYS A 174 16.25 15.51 -6.39
CA LYS A 174 15.81 14.74 -7.58
C LYS A 174 16.09 13.25 -7.40
N LEU A 175 15.25 12.41 -8.00
CA LEU A 175 15.50 10.97 -8.07
C LEU A 175 16.73 10.68 -8.90
N ASN A 176 17.49 9.65 -8.52
CA ASN A 176 18.55 9.11 -9.35
C ASN A 176 17.96 8.37 -10.56
N ILE A 177 18.07 8.97 -11.74
CA ILE A 177 17.57 8.41 -13.01
C ILE A 177 18.61 7.55 -13.74
N ASN A 178 19.74 7.23 -13.11
CA ASN A 178 20.77 6.35 -13.68
C ASN A 178 20.55 4.87 -13.31
N GLU A 179 19.70 4.59 -12.33
CA GLU A 179 19.37 3.26 -11.84
C GLU A 179 17.85 3.10 -11.67
N ASN A 180 17.39 1.87 -11.47
CA ASN A 180 15.99 1.64 -11.14
C ASN A 180 15.73 2.03 -9.67
N GLY A 181 14.48 2.36 -9.36
CA GLY A 181 14.04 2.64 -8.00
C GLY A 181 14.17 1.44 -7.06
N ARG A 182 13.80 1.66 -5.80
CA ARG A 182 13.96 0.69 -4.72
C ARG A 182 13.13 -0.59 -4.93
N THR A 183 13.48 -1.66 -4.23
CA THR A 183 12.79 -2.98 -4.33
C THR A 183 12.20 -3.46 -3.02
N ASP A 184 12.61 -2.85 -1.91
CA ASP A 184 12.14 -3.13 -0.57
C ASP A 184 10.75 -2.54 -0.30
N ALA A 185 10.42 -1.38 -0.90
CA ALA A 185 9.07 -0.81 -0.93
C ALA A 185 8.64 -0.51 -2.37
N ILE A 186 7.53 -1.11 -2.81
CA ILE A 186 6.97 -0.90 -4.15
C ILE A 186 5.46 -0.84 -4.01
N TYR A 187 4.83 0.25 -4.45
CA TYR A 187 3.39 0.39 -4.42
C TYR A 187 2.89 1.47 -5.39
N GLY A 188 1.56 1.56 -5.54
CA GLY A 188 0.92 2.57 -6.37
C GLY A 188 1.23 2.42 -7.86
N ASP A 189 1.42 3.56 -8.52
CA ASP A 189 1.73 3.65 -9.94
C ASP A 189 3.17 3.24 -10.22
N ILE A 190 3.43 2.68 -11.39
CA ILE A 190 4.77 2.33 -11.86
C ILE A 190 5.23 3.36 -12.88
N HIS A 191 6.41 3.92 -12.69
CA HIS A 191 6.94 4.98 -13.52
C HIS A 191 8.14 4.51 -14.34
N PHE A 192 8.25 5.05 -15.54
CA PHE A 192 9.31 4.77 -16.50
C PHE A 192 9.98 6.07 -16.91
N TYR A 193 11.28 6.16 -16.69
CA TYR A 193 12.13 7.17 -17.28
C TYR A 193 12.61 6.68 -18.65
N LEU A 194 12.24 7.38 -19.71
CA LEU A 194 12.68 7.14 -21.09
C LEU A 194 13.69 8.24 -21.43
N PRO A 195 14.97 7.92 -21.68
CA PRO A 195 15.96 8.94 -22.02
C PRO A 195 15.70 9.56 -23.40
N ALA A 196 16.31 10.72 -23.67
CA ALA A 196 16.39 11.25 -25.02
C ALA A 196 17.03 10.21 -25.96
N GLY A 197 16.61 10.19 -27.22
CA GLY A 197 16.94 9.17 -28.21
C GLY A 197 16.09 7.89 -28.13
N THR A 198 15.03 7.86 -27.30
CA THR A 198 14.13 6.70 -27.25
C THR A 198 13.30 6.61 -28.53
N LYS A 199 13.34 5.43 -29.17
CA LYS A 199 12.64 5.12 -30.43
C LYS A 199 11.23 4.61 -30.17
N PHE A 200 10.28 5.09 -30.97
CA PHE A 200 8.88 4.70 -30.96
C PHE A 200 8.50 4.10 -32.32
N TYR A 201 7.73 3.03 -32.28
CA TYR A 201 7.35 2.26 -33.45
C TYR A 201 5.84 2.29 -33.67
N GLU A 202 5.40 2.12 -34.92
CA GLU A 202 3.98 2.04 -35.28
C GLU A 202 3.27 0.87 -34.59
N ALA A 203 3.96 -0.27 -34.46
CA ALA A 203 3.46 -1.45 -33.78
C ALA A 203 4.61 -2.24 -33.15
N ARG A 204 4.29 -3.05 -32.13
CA ARG A 204 5.22 -4.07 -31.61
C ARG A 204 5.49 -5.17 -32.65
N PRO A 205 6.61 -5.91 -32.55
CA PRO A 205 6.83 -7.07 -33.40
C PRO A 205 5.74 -8.14 -33.23
N SER A 206 5.53 -8.93 -34.29
CA SER A 206 4.56 -10.04 -34.30
C SER A 206 4.92 -11.12 -33.28
N ALA A 207 6.20 -11.48 -33.21
CA ALA A 207 6.78 -12.29 -32.15
C ALA A 207 7.11 -11.43 -30.92
N ASN A 208 7.07 -11.98 -29.70
CA ASN A 208 7.44 -11.25 -28.50
C ASN A 208 8.99 -11.22 -28.34
N THR A 209 9.67 -10.46 -29.20
CA THR A 209 11.14 -10.31 -29.22
C THR A 209 11.54 -8.85 -29.07
N ASP A 210 12.79 -8.62 -28.68
CA ASP A 210 13.43 -7.30 -28.58
C ASP A 210 14.01 -6.79 -29.92
N ILE A 211 13.88 -7.59 -30.99
CA ILE A 211 14.38 -7.27 -32.32
C ILE A 211 13.56 -6.15 -32.98
N THR A 212 14.23 -5.09 -33.41
CA THR A 212 13.59 -3.90 -34.01
C THR A 212 13.91 -3.68 -35.49
N THR A 213 14.74 -4.51 -36.13
CA THR A 213 15.27 -4.29 -37.49
C THR A 213 14.22 -4.11 -38.58
N ASN A 214 13.02 -4.67 -38.42
CA ASN A 214 11.93 -4.60 -39.39
C ASN A 214 10.73 -3.78 -38.88
N LEU A 215 10.88 -3.05 -37.78
CA LEU A 215 9.81 -2.20 -37.27
C LEU A 215 9.86 -0.82 -37.93
N ASN A 216 8.69 -0.29 -38.26
CA ASN A 216 8.55 1.08 -38.74
C ASN A 216 8.70 2.07 -37.57
N GLU A 217 9.85 2.75 -37.51
CA GLU A 217 10.10 3.83 -36.53
C GLU A 217 9.30 5.07 -36.94
N ILE A 218 8.43 5.55 -36.06
CA ILE A 218 7.55 6.71 -36.31
C ILE A 218 8.00 7.97 -35.57
N HIS A 219 8.84 7.82 -34.54
CA HIS A 219 9.37 8.93 -33.76
C HIS A 219 10.61 8.52 -32.97
N THR A 220 11.52 9.47 -32.75
CA THR A 220 12.62 9.37 -31.79
C THR A 220 12.56 10.60 -30.88
N SER A 221 12.50 10.38 -29.56
CA SER A 221 12.32 11.47 -28.60
C SER A 221 13.56 12.35 -28.50
N GLU A 222 13.43 13.65 -28.71
CA GLU A 222 14.53 14.61 -28.55
C GLU A 222 14.84 14.92 -27.08
N VAL A 223 13.83 14.79 -26.21
CA VAL A 223 13.92 15.04 -24.78
C VAL A 223 13.53 13.79 -23.98
N PRO A 224 13.92 13.68 -22.70
CA PRO A 224 13.45 12.60 -21.85
C PRO A 224 11.93 12.65 -21.62
N LEU A 225 11.31 11.48 -21.54
CA LEU A 225 9.90 11.30 -21.25
C LEU A 225 9.70 10.48 -19.97
N TYR A 226 8.63 10.77 -19.23
CA TYR A 226 8.31 10.15 -17.95
C TYR A 226 6.92 9.53 -18.03
N ALA A 227 6.86 8.23 -18.31
CA ALA A 227 5.60 7.50 -18.41
C ALA A 227 5.18 6.95 -17.04
N SER A 228 3.89 6.96 -16.72
CA SER A 228 3.32 6.42 -15.48
C SER A 228 2.19 5.47 -15.82
N MET A 229 2.31 4.22 -15.38
CA MET A 229 1.35 3.14 -15.59
C MET A 229 0.58 2.89 -14.29
N SER A 230 -0.73 3.04 -14.35
CA SER A 230 -1.63 2.79 -13.23
C SER A 230 -2.65 1.70 -13.57
N PHE A 231 -3.05 0.94 -12.55
CA PHE A 231 -4.09 -0.08 -12.66
C PHE A 231 -5.29 0.27 -11.78
N SER A 232 -6.49 0.17 -12.35
CA SER A 232 -7.74 0.39 -11.60
C SER A 232 -8.88 -0.41 -12.20
N LYS A 233 -9.48 -1.31 -11.41
CA LYS A 233 -10.67 -2.10 -11.76
C LYS A 233 -10.64 -2.72 -13.17
N GLY A 234 -9.50 -3.30 -13.56
CA GLY A 234 -9.30 -3.90 -14.87
C GLY A 234 -8.61 -3.01 -15.90
N ALA A 235 -8.64 -1.70 -15.74
CA ALA A 235 -8.02 -0.77 -16.68
C ALA A 235 -6.52 -0.60 -16.41
N CYS A 236 -5.75 -0.45 -17.48
CA CYS A 236 -4.40 0.10 -17.47
C CYS A 236 -4.45 1.53 -18.03
N THR A 237 -3.92 2.51 -17.32
CA THR A 237 -3.81 3.89 -17.79
C THR A 237 -2.34 4.30 -17.87
N MET A 238 -1.91 4.79 -19.03
CA MET A 238 -0.58 5.35 -19.26
C MET A 238 -0.67 6.87 -19.38
N ILE A 239 0.08 7.59 -18.53
CA ILE A 239 0.24 9.05 -18.59
C ILE A 239 1.71 9.36 -18.86
N THR A 240 1.98 10.08 -19.95
CA THR A 240 3.33 10.58 -20.23
C THR A 240 3.48 12.03 -19.78
N ARG A 241 4.64 12.36 -19.24
CA ARG A 241 5.06 13.72 -18.94
C ARG A 241 6.41 14.04 -19.58
N GLN A 242 6.67 15.32 -19.78
CA GLN A 242 7.99 15.85 -20.12
C GLN A 242 8.30 17.07 -19.23
N ALA A 243 9.58 17.43 -19.12
CA ALA A 243 9.96 18.66 -18.44
C ALA A 243 9.49 19.88 -19.25
N CYS A 244 8.96 20.92 -18.58
CA CYS A 244 8.57 22.14 -19.27
C CYS A 244 9.81 22.91 -19.73
N ALA A 245 9.80 23.42 -20.97
CA ALA A 245 10.94 24.13 -21.54
C ALA A 245 11.33 25.41 -20.76
N ASN A 246 10.34 26.08 -20.17
CA ASN A 246 10.51 27.40 -19.54
C ASN A 246 10.33 27.38 -18.00
N ALA A 247 10.20 26.21 -17.39
CA ALA A 247 9.98 26.09 -15.96
C ALA A 247 10.75 24.90 -15.39
N GLU A 248 11.82 25.19 -14.66
CA GLU A 248 12.62 24.16 -14.00
C GLU A 248 11.77 23.39 -13.00
N ASP A 249 12.02 22.08 -12.90
CA ASP A 249 11.30 21.16 -12.02
C ASP A 249 9.77 21.20 -12.22
N ALA A 250 9.34 21.61 -13.41
CA ALA A 250 7.97 21.53 -13.88
C ALA A 250 7.82 20.42 -14.91
N PHE A 251 6.69 19.73 -14.84
CA PHE A 251 6.37 18.65 -15.75
C PHE A 251 4.96 18.83 -16.28
N GLU A 252 4.82 18.74 -17.60
CA GLU A 252 3.55 18.84 -18.30
C GLU A 252 3.15 17.49 -18.88
N ILE A 253 1.84 17.28 -19.02
CA ILE A 253 1.29 16.06 -19.60
C ILE A 253 1.47 16.11 -21.12
N VAL A 254 1.95 15.00 -21.69
CA VAL A 254 2.11 14.82 -23.13
C VAL A 254 0.94 13.98 -23.66
N GLY A 255 0.11 14.59 -24.50
CA GLY A 255 -1.09 13.97 -25.08
C GLY A 255 -2.17 13.65 -24.04
N SER A 256 -3.27 13.03 -24.48
CA SER A 256 -4.33 12.56 -23.57
C SER A 256 -3.94 11.24 -22.90
N PRO A 257 -4.34 10.98 -21.65
CA PRO A 257 -4.11 9.69 -21.00
C PRO A 257 -4.57 8.50 -21.86
N LEU A 258 -3.72 7.49 -22.01
CA LEU A 258 -4.02 6.29 -22.78
C LEU A 258 -4.64 5.24 -21.88
N VAL A 259 -5.89 4.83 -22.17
CA VAL A 259 -6.60 3.83 -21.37
C VAL A 259 -6.74 2.53 -22.17
N ASN A 260 -6.20 1.43 -21.64
CA ASN A 260 -6.25 0.10 -22.25
C ASN A 260 -5.72 0.05 -23.70
N ALA A 261 -4.77 0.94 -24.05
CA ALA A 261 -4.19 1.01 -25.39
C ALA A 261 -3.57 -0.33 -25.85
N ASP A 262 -3.00 -1.09 -24.91
CA ASP A 262 -2.34 -2.38 -25.18
C ASP A 262 -3.24 -3.61 -24.92
N GLY A 263 -4.55 -3.40 -24.72
CA GLY A 263 -5.54 -4.46 -24.59
C GLY A 263 -6.70 -4.14 -23.66
N LYS A 264 -7.92 -4.59 -24.00
CA LYS A 264 -9.11 -4.43 -23.17
C LYS A 264 -8.97 -5.18 -21.83
N ASP A 265 -9.48 -4.58 -20.74
CA ASP A 265 -9.40 -5.12 -19.39
C ASP A 265 -7.97 -5.59 -19.05
N TYR A 266 -6.97 -4.77 -19.40
CA TYR A 266 -5.56 -5.14 -19.38
C TYR A 266 -5.14 -5.77 -18.06
N GLU A 267 -5.52 -5.17 -16.93
CA GLU A 267 -5.13 -5.62 -15.59
C GLU A 267 -5.70 -7.01 -15.28
N TYR A 268 -6.99 -7.25 -15.56
CA TYR A 268 -7.59 -8.57 -15.37
C TYR A 268 -7.03 -9.64 -16.31
N ASN A 269 -6.41 -9.22 -17.42
CA ASN A 269 -5.85 -10.10 -18.42
C ASN A 269 -4.32 -10.30 -18.27
N LEU A 270 -3.67 -9.76 -17.24
CA LEU A 270 -2.23 -9.91 -17.00
C LEU A 270 -1.77 -11.37 -17.09
N TYR A 271 -2.48 -12.30 -16.45
CA TYR A 271 -2.14 -13.73 -16.51
C TYR A 271 -2.19 -14.30 -17.93
N LYS A 272 -3.25 -13.97 -18.68
CA LYS A 272 -3.42 -14.40 -20.07
C LYS A 272 -2.31 -13.83 -20.95
N THR A 273 -1.99 -12.56 -20.76
CA THR A 273 -0.89 -11.89 -21.47
C THR A 273 0.45 -12.53 -21.11
N ALA A 274 0.69 -12.79 -19.82
CA ALA A 274 1.93 -13.36 -19.34
C ALA A 274 2.19 -14.76 -19.91
N THR A 275 1.20 -15.64 -19.84
CA THR A 275 1.29 -17.02 -20.40
C THR A 275 1.42 -17.04 -21.92
N SER A 276 0.85 -16.06 -22.62
CA SER A 276 0.98 -15.95 -24.08
C SER A 276 2.31 -15.36 -24.53
N ARG A 277 2.82 -14.33 -23.83
CA ARG A 277 4.00 -13.55 -24.26
C ARG A 277 5.31 -14.09 -23.68
N TYR A 278 5.27 -14.72 -22.51
CA TYR A 278 6.44 -15.24 -21.80
C TYR A 278 6.28 -16.73 -21.50
N PRO A 279 6.06 -17.60 -22.50
CA PRO A 279 5.67 -18.99 -22.29
C PRO A 279 6.71 -19.86 -21.55
N GLN A 280 7.97 -19.42 -21.47
CA GLN A 280 9.03 -20.11 -20.73
C GLN A 280 9.11 -19.68 -19.26
N SER A 281 8.55 -18.52 -18.92
CA SER A 281 8.59 -17.95 -17.57
C SER A 281 7.37 -17.07 -17.26
N PRO A 282 6.12 -17.58 -17.33
CA PRO A 282 4.94 -16.73 -17.23
C PRO A 282 4.85 -15.93 -15.91
N SER A 283 5.32 -16.48 -14.79
CA SER A 283 5.33 -15.80 -13.50
C SER A 283 6.24 -14.57 -13.48
N ALA A 284 7.47 -14.70 -13.98
CA ALA A 284 8.37 -13.56 -14.19
C ALA A 284 7.80 -12.57 -15.23
N GLY A 285 7.19 -13.09 -16.31
CA GLY A 285 6.47 -12.27 -17.27
C GLY A 285 5.31 -11.47 -16.67
N TYR A 286 4.65 -12.00 -15.64
CA TYR A 286 3.61 -11.29 -14.88
C TYR A 286 4.22 -10.10 -14.12
N GLU A 287 5.35 -10.29 -13.44
CA GLU A 287 6.07 -9.18 -12.79
C GLU A 287 6.54 -8.15 -13.81
N LEU A 288 7.04 -8.57 -14.97
CA LEU A 288 7.44 -7.66 -16.03
C LEU A 288 6.26 -6.78 -16.50
N LEU A 289 5.08 -7.37 -16.71
CA LEU A 289 3.87 -6.61 -17.07
C LEU A 289 3.37 -5.71 -15.94
N ARG A 290 3.59 -6.10 -14.67
CA ARG A 290 3.12 -5.35 -13.49
C ARG A 290 4.03 -4.19 -13.12
N PHE A 291 5.35 -4.38 -13.23
CA PHE A 291 6.38 -3.50 -12.65
C PHE A 291 7.41 -2.99 -13.67
N GLY A 292 7.38 -3.47 -14.91
CA GLY A 292 8.41 -3.14 -15.90
C GLY A 292 9.75 -3.83 -15.70
N ARG A 293 9.90 -4.62 -14.62
CA ARG A 293 11.09 -5.39 -14.25
C ARG A 293 10.71 -6.54 -13.33
N ILE A 294 11.61 -7.50 -13.16
CA ILE A 294 11.48 -8.55 -12.14
C ILE A 294 11.90 -7.95 -10.79
N ILE A 295 11.03 -8.08 -9.80
CA ILE A 295 11.25 -7.59 -8.44
C ILE A 295 11.77 -8.72 -7.57
N ASN A 296 11.17 -9.90 -7.65
CA ASN A 296 11.54 -11.02 -6.82
C ASN A 296 12.57 -11.93 -7.51
N THR A 297 13.79 -11.42 -7.67
CA THR A 297 14.88 -12.17 -8.32
C THR A 297 15.34 -13.41 -7.55
N GLU A 298 14.91 -13.56 -6.28
CA GLU A 298 15.16 -14.78 -5.48
C GLU A 298 14.34 -15.98 -5.97
N HIS A 299 13.12 -15.74 -6.49
CA HIS A 299 12.16 -16.80 -6.83
C HIS A 299 11.63 -16.75 -8.27
N GLU A 300 11.97 -15.70 -9.02
CA GLU A 300 11.54 -15.47 -10.39
C GLU A 300 12.73 -15.27 -11.32
N THR A 301 12.72 -15.97 -12.46
CA THR A 301 13.73 -15.83 -13.52
C THR A 301 13.03 -15.60 -14.85
N LEU A 302 13.32 -14.48 -15.51
CA LEU A 302 12.77 -14.16 -16.82
C LEU A 302 13.56 -14.89 -17.92
N VAL A 303 12.83 -15.55 -18.82
CA VAL A 303 13.39 -16.35 -19.92
C VAL A 303 12.71 -16.00 -21.25
N PRO A 304 13.47 -15.51 -22.25
CA PRO A 304 14.87 -15.09 -22.16
C PRO A 304 15.03 -13.85 -21.25
N ALA A 305 16.24 -13.61 -20.73
CA ALA A 305 16.51 -12.44 -19.89
C ALA A 305 16.27 -11.10 -20.61
N THR A 306 16.30 -11.09 -21.94
CA THR A 306 16.04 -9.92 -22.80
C THR A 306 14.56 -9.80 -23.22
N ALA A 307 13.65 -10.60 -22.65
CA ALA A 307 12.26 -10.57 -23.04
C ALA A 307 11.66 -9.15 -22.93
N PRO A 308 10.99 -8.65 -23.98
CA PRO A 308 10.60 -7.24 -24.06
C PRO A 308 9.32 -6.96 -23.27
N LEU A 309 9.09 -5.67 -23.00
CA LEU A 309 7.80 -5.11 -22.57
C LEU A 309 7.38 -4.02 -23.56
N TRP A 310 6.68 -4.41 -24.61
CA TRP A 310 6.13 -3.47 -25.59
C TRP A 310 4.83 -2.84 -25.08
N MET A 311 4.83 -1.52 -24.91
CA MET A 311 3.70 -0.72 -24.44
C MET A 311 3.52 0.55 -25.28
N THR A 312 2.29 1.04 -25.39
CA THR A 312 1.97 2.28 -26.08
C THR A 312 2.14 3.47 -25.14
N VAL A 313 2.91 4.47 -25.57
CA VAL A 313 3.26 5.66 -24.79
C VAL A 313 3.13 6.90 -25.68
N ASN A 314 2.62 8.00 -25.12
CA ASN A 314 2.57 9.28 -25.85
C ASN A 314 3.96 9.90 -26.01
N TYR A 315 4.17 10.60 -27.12
CA TYR A 315 5.29 11.51 -27.35
C TYR A 315 4.76 12.85 -27.89
N PRO A 316 5.52 13.94 -27.90
CA PRO A 316 5.05 15.21 -28.44
C PRO A 316 4.60 15.08 -29.90
N GLY A 317 3.31 15.34 -30.15
CA GLY A 317 2.71 15.22 -31.49
C GLY A 317 2.10 13.85 -31.83
N GLY A 318 2.16 12.85 -30.95
CA GLY A 318 1.55 11.54 -31.22
C GLY A 318 1.69 10.50 -30.10
N GLN A 319 1.59 9.23 -30.49
CA GLN A 319 1.79 8.07 -29.62
C GLN A 319 2.44 6.94 -30.41
N GLY A 320 3.17 6.07 -29.73
CA GLY A 320 3.83 4.94 -30.37
C GLY A 320 4.18 3.83 -29.39
N VAL A 321 4.59 2.70 -29.94
CA VAL A 321 4.95 1.51 -29.18
C VAL A 321 6.44 1.51 -28.86
N VAL A 322 6.80 1.30 -27.59
CA VAL A 322 8.17 1.33 -27.09
C VAL A 322 8.44 0.12 -26.19
N ASN A 323 9.66 -0.41 -26.23
CA ASN A 323 10.09 -1.48 -25.33
C ASN A 323 10.54 -0.88 -23.99
N LEU A 324 9.67 -0.93 -22.98
CA LEU A 324 9.97 -0.42 -21.65
C LEU A 324 10.93 -1.32 -20.86
N ALA A 325 11.19 -2.57 -21.27
CA ALA A 325 12.05 -3.49 -20.53
C ALA A 325 13.55 -3.20 -20.71
N VAL A 326 13.95 -2.41 -21.71
CA VAL A 326 15.38 -2.15 -22.01
C VAL A 326 16.11 -1.48 -20.84
N ALA A 327 17.41 -1.76 -20.69
CA ALA A 327 18.23 -1.29 -19.57
C ALA A 327 18.36 0.25 -19.49
N ALA A 328 18.24 0.94 -20.62
CA ALA A 328 18.26 2.40 -20.70
C ALA A 328 17.02 3.04 -20.05
N VAL A 329 15.88 2.34 -20.06
CA VAL A 329 14.65 2.78 -19.39
C VAL A 329 14.73 2.41 -17.91
N LYS A 330 14.59 3.38 -17.01
CA LYS A 330 14.61 3.13 -15.56
C LYS A 330 13.20 3.05 -15.00
N LYS A 331 12.98 2.16 -14.04
CA LYS A 331 11.67 1.84 -13.48
C LYS A 331 11.59 2.24 -12.01
N PHE A 332 10.53 2.92 -11.63
CA PHE A 332 10.25 3.41 -10.28
C PHE A 332 8.80 3.10 -9.92
N SER A 333 8.41 3.38 -8.68
CA SER A 333 7.03 3.33 -8.20
C SER A 333 6.68 4.59 -7.42
N ASP A 334 5.43 4.73 -6.98
CA ASP A 334 5.04 5.82 -6.08
C ASP A 334 5.91 5.82 -4.80
N ALA A 335 6.43 4.67 -4.36
CA ALA A 335 7.34 4.55 -3.21
C ALA A 335 8.67 5.31 -3.35
N ASP A 336 9.03 5.73 -4.57
CA ASP A 336 10.22 6.53 -4.85
C ASP A 336 9.92 8.04 -4.84
N PHE A 337 8.69 8.48 -4.56
CA PHE A 337 8.27 9.89 -4.54
C PHE A 337 8.74 10.69 -5.78
N PRO A 338 8.33 10.33 -7.02
CA PRO A 338 8.97 10.90 -8.19
C PRO A 338 8.74 12.40 -8.37
N HIS A 339 9.81 13.13 -8.70
CA HIS A 339 9.75 14.58 -8.90
C HIS A 339 8.92 14.97 -10.14
N TRP A 340 8.87 14.13 -11.16
CA TRP A 340 7.95 14.30 -12.29
C TRP A 340 6.48 14.04 -11.95
N ALA A 341 6.20 13.33 -10.85
CA ALA A 341 4.86 13.20 -10.29
C ALA A 341 4.52 14.35 -9.35
N GLY A 342 5.41 15.34 -9.20
CA GLY A 342 5.23 16.55 -8.42
C GLY A 342 5.85 16.51 -7.02
N TRP A 343 6.55 15.46 -6.59
CA TRP A 343 7.16 15.45 -5.25
C TRP A 343 8.47 16.25 -5.21
N GLN A 344 8.58 17.22 -4.31
CA GLN A 344 9.77 18.07 -4.16
C GLN A 344 10.22 18.17 -2.71
N LEU A 345 11.52 17.97 -2.46
CA LEU A 345 12.14 18.21 -1.17
C LEU A 345 12.64 19.66 -1.13
N VAL A 346 12.19 20.42 -0.14
CA VAL A 346 12.50 21.84 0.04
C VAL A 346 13.30 22.01 1.33
N ASN A 347 14.60 22.27 1.19
CA ASN A 347 15.52 22.49 2.31
C ASN A 347 16.52 23.63 2.04
N ASP A 348 16.21 24.51 1.10
CA ASP A 348 17.04 25.62 0.67
C ASP A 348 17.01 26.81 1.63
N ASP A 349 15.99 26.90 2.50
CA ASP A 349 15.95 27.85 3.60
C ASP A 349 16.85 27.36 4.75
N LYS A 350 17.97 28.04 4.99
CA LYS A 350 19.02 27.61 5.93
C LYS A 350 18.94 28.25 7.30
N ASP A 351 18.21 29.34 7.46
CA ASP A 351 18.08 30.01 8.75
C ASP A 351 17.07 29.32 9.67
N THR A 352 16.92 29.80 10.91
CA THR A 352 15.92 29.30 11.85
C THR A 352 14.76 30.27 12.07
N HIS A 353 14.72 31.37 11.32
CA HIS A 353 13.63 32.32 11.40
C HIS A 353 12.39 31.64 10.82
N SER A 354 11.28 31.59 11.53
CA SER A 354 10.06 30.93 11.02
C SER A 354 9.42 31.67 9.83
N GLN A 355 10.08 32.68 9.26
CA GLN A 355 9.71 33.31 7.99
C GLN A 355 10.15 32.42 6.82
N CYS A 356 9.33 32.25 5.79
CA CYS A 356 9.75 31.47 4.63
C CYS A 356 10.64 32.30 3.68
N ASN A 357 11.90 31.89 3.57
CA ASN A 357 12.87 32.49 2.65
C ASN A 357 13.30 31.56 1.51
N SER A 358 12.65 30.40 1.39
CA SER A 358 12.90 29.43 0.31
C SER A 358 12.77 30.07 -1.08
N ALA A 359 13.84 29.98 -1.86
CA ALA A 359 13.85 30.37 -3.26
C ALA A 359 12.97 29.44 -4.09
N ALA A 360 12.92 28.14 -3.76
CA ALA A 360 12.05 27.17 -4.42
C ALA A 360 10.57 27.55 -4.28
N ILE A 361 10.11 27.90 -3.06
CA ILE A 361 8.73 28.33 -2.83
C ILE A 361 8.42 29.65 -3.53
N ARG A 362 9.36 30.59 -3.49
CA ARG A 362 9.20 31.89 -4.15
C ARG A 362 9.02 31.73 -5.66
N LYS A 363 9.87 30.92 -6.31
CA LYS A 363 9.78 30.57 -7.73
C LYS A 363 8.42 29.96 -8.09
N LEU A 364 7.92 29.02 -7.29
CA LEU A 364 6.60 28.42 -7.52
C LEU A 364 5.45 29.44 -7.45
N ARG A 365 5.57 30.48 -6.63
CA ARG A 365 4.57 31.56 -6.55
C ARG A 365 4.66 32.50 -7.73
N GLU A 366 5.87 32.90 -8.12
CA GLU A 366 6.13 33.74 -9.30
C GLU A 366 5.60 33.10 -10.58
N GLU A 367 5.70 31.77 -10.69
CA GLU A 367 5.18 30.99 -11.82
C GLU A 367 3.69 30.61 -11.68
N ASN A 368 3.00 31.06 -10.62
CA ASN A 368 1.60 30.70 -10.29
C ASN A 368 1.34 29.18 -10.19
N ARG A 369 2.35 28.41 -9.78
CA ARG A 369 2.31 26.95 -9.62
C ARG A 369 2.13 26.48 -8.18
N TYR A 370 2.35 27.37 -7.21
CA TYR A 370 2.34 27.05 -5.79
C TYR A 370 1.08 26.30 -5.33
N ALA A 371 -0.11 26.76 -5.71
CA ALA A 371 -1.38 26.17 -5.26
C ALA A 371 -1.56 24.71 -5.73
N ALA A 372 -1.12 24.38 -6.96
CA ALA A 372 -1.19 23.03 -7.50
C ALA A 372 -0.09 22.12 -6.94
N GLN A 373 1.03 22.71 -6.49
CA GLN A 373 2.24 22.01 -6.09
C GLN A 373 2.34 21.77 -4.57
N SER A 374 1.71 22.63 -3.75
CA SER A 374 1.91 22.68 -2.29
C SER A 374 1.65 21.35 -1.57
N ARG A 375 0.68 20.55 -2.05
CA ARG A 375 0.37 19.22 -1.47
C ARG A 375 1.50 18.19 -1.60
N LYS A 376 2.46 18.41 -2.49
CA LYS A 376 3.57 17.49 -2.77
C LYS A 376 4.93 18.07 -2.41
N LEU A 377 4.93 19.17 -1.64
CA LEU A 377 6.14 19.73 -1.05
C LEU A 377 6.44 19.04 0.27
N ILE A 378 7.69 18.64 0.44
CA ILE A 378 8.22 18.11 1.69
C ILE A 378 9.24 19.13 2.19
N CYS A 379 8.87 19.90 3.22
CA CYS A 379 9.62 21.08 3.64
C CYS A 379 10.39 20.79 4.94
N CYS A 380 11.69 21.04 4.92
CA CYS A 380 12.57 20.99 6.09
C CYS A 380 12.61 22.37 6.76
N MET A 381 11.95 22.51 7.91
CA MET A 381 11.77 23.80 8.59
C MET A 381 11.81 23.67 10.12
N PRO A 382 12.04 24.77 10.86
CA PRO A 382 12.07 24.74 12.33
C PRO A 382 10.74 24.27 12.93
N PHE A 383 10.80 23.46 13.99
CA PHE A 383 9.60 22.94 14.64
C PHE A 383 8.85 24.05 15.42
N GLU A 384 7.59 24.31 15.03
CA GLU A 384 6.84 25.48 15.49
C GLU A 384 6.52 25.46 17.00
N TRP A 385 6.46 24.28 17.60
CA TRP A 385 5.90 24.09 18.94
C TRP A 385 6.95 23.91 20.03
N GLU A 386 8.23 24.08 19.70
CA GLU A 386 9.32 24.00 20.68
C GLU A 386 9.50 25.34 21.41
N LYS A 387 9.35 25.30 22.74
CA LYS A 387 9.42 26.49 23.60
C LYS A 387 10.82 27.13 23.59
N SER A 388 11.86 26.31 23.65
CA SER A 388 13.25 26.79 23.78
C SER A 388 13.76 27.56 22.56
N THR A 389 13.08 27.47 21.41
CA THR A 389 13.51 28.08 20.14
C THR A 389 12.72 29.34 19.74
N ILE A 390 11.77 29.80 20.55
CA ILE A 390 10.90 30.95 20.20
C ILE A 390 11.71 32.20 19.82
N ASP A 391 12.72 32.56 20.61
CA ASP A 391 13.53 33.75 20.32
C ASP A 391 14.33 33.57 19.02
N ALA A 392 14.92 32.39 18.80
CA ALA A 392 15.63 32.09 17.56
C ALA A 392 14.72 32.17 16.33
N ARG A 393 13.43 31.84 16.49
CA ARG A 393 12.43 31.85 15.41
C ARG A 393 11.79 33.21 15.15
N TYR A 394 11.65 34.06 16.16
CA TYR A 394 10.80 35.26 16.09
C TYR A 394 11.42 36.56 16.60
N LYS A 395 12.61 36.57 17.22
CA LYS A 395 13.20 37.82 17.78
C LYS A 395 13.49 38.88 16.70
N TRP A 396 13.59 38.46 15.44
CA TRP A 396 13.63 39.36 14.27
C TRP A 396 12.40 40.28 14.16
N LEU A 397 11.27 39.96 14.79
CA LEU A 397 10.12 40.86 14.87
C LEU A 397 10.44 42.17 15.63
N MET A 398 11.45 42.16 16.52
CA MET A 398 11.94 43.34 17.22
C MET A 398 13.18 43.96 16.55
N THR A 399 14.02 43.15 15.93
CA THR A 399 15.37 43.57 15.47
C THR A 399 15.50 43.71 13.96
N GLY A 400 14.52 43.23 13.20
CA GLY A 400 14.64 43.00 11.76
C GLY A 400 15.36 41.70 11.43
N LEU A 401 15.21 41.26 10.19
CA LEU A 401 15.94 40.16 9.57
C LEU A 401 17.27 40.66 8.97
N PRO A 402 18.28 39.78 8.78
CA PRO A 402 19.61 40.21 8.29
C PRO A 402 19.62 40.95 6.94
N TRP A 403 18.59 40.78 6.11
CA TRP A 403 18.46 41.42 4.79
C TRP A 403 17.51 42.63 4.78
N GLU A 404 17.00 43.03 5.94
CA GLU A 404 16.13 44.19 6.08
C GLU A 404 16.90 45.45 6.50
N GLN A 405 16.51 46.58 5.94
CA GLN A 405 16.96 47.88 6.40
C GLN A 405 16.05 48.35 7.53
N CYS A 406 16.59 48.47 8.74
CA CYS A 406 15.86 49.00 9.89
C CYS A 406 16.09 50.51 10.04
N THR A 407 15.01 51.29 10.19
CA THR A 407 15.08 52.74 10.38
C THR A 407 15.04 53.12 11.86
N PRO A 408 15.46 54.36 12.24
CA PRO A 408 15.31 54.87 13.61
C PRO A 408 13.87 54.86 14.13
N GLU A 409 12.88 54.96 13.23
CA GLU A 409 11.45 54.91 13.54
C GLU A 409 10.95 53.48 13.81
N LYS A 410 11.87 52.51 13.93
CA LYS A 410 11.58 51.08 14.15
C LYS A 410 10.77 50.46 13.03
N THR A 411 11.03 50.86 11.79
CA THR A 411 10.45 50.24 10.60
C THR A 411 11.50 49.37 9.93
N ALA A 412 11.17 48.10 9.66
CA ALA A 412 11.98 47.22 8.83
C ALA A 412 11.48 47.29 7.39
N ILE A 413 12.38 47.60 6.48
CA ILE A 413 12.11 47.79 5.05
C ILE A 413 12.88 46.72 4.27
N TRP A 414 12.22 46.05 3.34
CA TRP A 414 12.87 45.13 2.40
C TRP A 414 12.33 45.33 1.00
N ARG A 415 13.17 44.95 0.02
CA ARG A 415 12.76 44.91 -1.38
C ARG A 415 12.36 43.51 -1.76
N ILE A 416 11.29 43.41 -2.53
CA ILE A 416 10.95 42.19 -3.25
C ILE A 416 11.90 42.10 -4.44
N PRO A 417 12.77 41.08 -4.53
CA PRO A 417 13.82 41.03 -5.55
C PRO A 417 13.33 41.15 -7.00
N VAL A 418 12.10 40.73 -7.27
CA VAL A 418 11.55 40.67 -8.64
C VAL A 418 10.77 41.91 -9.05
N THR A 419 9.87 42.41 -8.19
CA THR A 419 9.07 43.61 -8.50
C THR A 419 9.81 44.90 -8.18
N ASN A 420 10.92 44.81 -7.44
CA ASN A 420 11.65 45.94 -6.85
C ASN A 420 10.74 46.81 -5.95
N GLU A 421 9.55 46.30 -5.59
CA GLU A 421 8.64 46.95 -4.65
C GLU A 421 9.26 46.91 -3.26
N SER A 422 9.12 48.03 -2.56
CA SER A 422 9.49 48.13 -1.16
C SER A 422 8.30 47.70 -0.31
N LYS A 423 8.51 46.73 0.56
CA LYS A 423 7.60 46.41 1.66
C LYS A 423 8.22 46.89 2.96
N ASP A 424 7.37 47.26 3.89
CA ASP A 424 7.76 47.67 5.22
C ASP A 424 6.89 47.01 6.29
N ARG A 425 7.43 46.94 7.50
CA ARG A 425 6.66 46.60 8.71
C ARG A 425 7.23 47.33 9.91
N VAL A 426 6.34 47.62 10.86
CA VAL A 426 6.73 48.15 12.16
C VAL A 426 7.30 47.01 13.01
N LEU A 427 8.49 47.22 13.57
CA LEU A 427 9.10 46.31 14.53
C LEU A 427 8.34 46.35 15.85
N MET A 428 8.15 45.19 16.47
CA MET A 428 7.52 45.08 17.78
C MET A 428 8.37 45.80 18.83
N ASN A 429 7.70 46.52 19.73
CA ASN A 429 8.33 46.93 20.98
C ASN A 429 8.44 45.73 21.93
N GLU A 430 9.23 45.88 23.00
CA GLU A 430 9.48 44.83 23.98
C GLU A 430 8.18 44.32 24.63
N LYS A 431 7.25 45.22 24.98
CA LYS A 431 5.96 44.85 25.59
C LYS A 431 5.09 43.99 24.66
N ASP A 432 5.03 44.35 23.37
CA ASP A 432 4.24 43.60 22.39
C ASP A 432 4.88 42.25 22.08
N TYR A 433 6.22 42.21 21.98
CA TYR A 433 6.96 40.97 21.80
C TYR A 433 6.81 40.03 23.01
N ASP A 434 6.93 40.56 24.23
CA ASP A 434 6.74 39.79 25.46
C ASP A 434 5.32 39.22 25.54
N ARG A 435 4.33 39.99 25.09
CA ARG A 435 2.93 39.54 25.02
C ARG A 435 2.76 38.41 23.99
N PHE A 436 3.35 38.55 22.80
CA PHE A 436 3.38 37.50 21.77
C PHE A 436 4.09 36.24 22.27
N LYS A 437 5.28 36.41 22.86
CA LYS A 437 6.09 35.32 23.39
C LYS A 437 5.34 34.52 24.44
N GLN A 438 4.68 35.19 25.39
CA GLN A 438 3.84 34.51 26.39
C GLN A 438 2.68 33.72 25.75
N HIS A 439 2.08 34.24 24.68
CA HIS A 439 1.06 33.50 23.91
C HIS A 439 1.64 32.26 23.24
N ALA A 440 2.73 32.40 22.49
CA ALA A 440 3.41 31.30 21.82
C ALA A 440 3.87 30.23 22.83
N GLU A 441 4.48 30.65 23.95
CA GLU A 441 4.91 29.76 25.03
C GLU A 441 3.76 28.97 25.65
N ALA A 442 2.57 29.58 25.76
CA ALA A 442 1.39 28.91 26.29
C ALA A 442 0.87 27.80 25.38
N LEU A 443 1.19 27.84 24.08
CA LEU A 443 0.82 26.81 23.10
C LEU A 443 1.94 25.79 22.84
N CYS A 444 3.20 26.19 23.04
CA CYS A 444 4.37 25.31 22.89
C CYS A 444 4.41 24.20 23.96
N PHE A 445 5.21 23.17 23.71
CA PHE A 445 5.52 22.09 24.63
C PHE A 445 6.99 21.68 24.52
N ASP A 446 7.48 20.86 25.46
CA ASP A 446 8.80 20.25 25.37
C ASP A 446 8.74 19.09 24.37
N SER A 447 9.35 19.28 23.21
CA SER A 447 9.38 18.29 22.14
C SER A 447 10.64 17.42 22.17
N GLY A 448 11.48 17.57 23.19
CA GLY A 448 12.72 16.83 23.35
C GLY A 448 13.63 16.97 22.13
N ALA A 449 14.15 15.84 21.65
CA ALA A 449 15.04 15.81 20.48
C ALA A 449 14.38 16.26 19.16
N LEU A 450 13.04 16.26 19.07
CA LEU A 450 12.34 16.74 17.87
C LEU A 450 12.42 18.27 17.72
N GLY A 451 12.58 18.98 18.84
CA GLY A 451 12.63 20.44 18.90
C GLY A 451 14.01 21.04 18.71
N SER A 452 15.08 20.23 18.74
CA SER A 452 16.46 20.72 18.71
C SER A 452 16.93 21.22 17.33
N GLY A 453 16.07 21.18 16.30
CA GLY A 453 16.45 21.58 14.96
C GLY A 453 15.28 21.72 13.98
N LYS A 454 15.58 21.42 12.71
CA LYS A 454 14.58 21.35 11.64
C LYS A 454 14.08 19.92 11.49
N VAL A 455 12.83 19.79 11.12
CA VAL A 455 12.20 18.49 10.80
C VAL A 455 11.51 18.59 9.45
N TRP A 456 11.27 17.44 8.82
CA TRP A 456 10.61 17.36 7.52
C TRP A 456 9.12 17.25 7.71
N HIS A 457 8.39 18.22 7.17
CA HIS A 457 6.93 18.27 7.19
C HIS A 457 6.35 17.88 5.84
N PHE A 458 5.10 17.44 5.88
CA PHE A 458 4.28 17.10 4.71
C PHE A 458 2.96 17.86 4.77
N ASP A 459 2.34 18.13 3.61
CA ASP A 459 0.90 18.40 3.59
C ASP A 459 0.16 17.14 4.08
N PRO A 460 -0.66 17.22 5.13
CA PRO A 460 -1.29 16.01 5.68
C PRO A 460 -2.24 15.30 4.72
N ARG A 461 -2.89 16.00 3.79
CA ARG A 461 -3.72 15.37 2.74
C ARG A 461 -2.86 14.66 1.73
N GLY A 462 -1.81 15.31 1.23
CA GLY A 462 -0.85 14.71 0.30
C GLY A 462 -0.21 13.45 0.88
N PHE A 463 0.19 13.48 2.16
CA PHE A 463 0.75 12.32 2.85
C PHE A 463 -0.24 11.15 2.95
N ILE A 464 -1.47 11.42 3.40
CA ILE A 464 -2.52 10.40 3.54
C ILE A 464 -2.90 9.81 2.17
N GLU A 465 -3.16 10.66 1.17
CA GLU A 465 -3.46 10.21 -0.20
C GLU A 465 -2.35 9.30 -0.77
N HIS A 466 -1.09 9.66 -0.52
CA HIS A 466 0.06 8.90 -1.01
C HIS A 466 0.15 7.51 -0.37
N PHE A 467 0.15 7.45 0.97
CA PHE A 467 0.37 6.20 1.68
C PHE A 467 -0.84 5.26 1.69
N ARG A 468 -2.04 5.76 1.36
CA ARG A 468 -3.21 4.90 1.07
C ARG A 468 -2.99 3.99 -0.14
N LYS A 469 -2.10 4.35 -1.06
CA LYS A 469 -1.70 3.49 -2.19
C LYS A 469 -0.76 2.36 -1.78
N CYS A 470 -0.16 2.41 -0.59
CA CYS A 470 0.90 1.49 -0.17
C CYS A 470 0.41 0.04 -0.04
N GLY A 471 -0.72 -0.18 0.64
CA GLY A 471 -1.29 -1.51 0.83
C GLY A 471 -0.47 -2.49 1.70
N TRP A 472 0.76 -2.13 2.09
CA TRP A 472 1.57 -2.94 3.02
C TRP A 472 0.91 -2.99 4.40
N LEU A 473 0.78 -4.20 4.94
CA LEU A 473 0.16 -4.50 6.22
C LEU A 473 1.21 -4.94 7.24
N ASP A 474 1.21 -4.29 8.40
CA ASP A 474 1.97 -4.76 9.55
C ASP A 474 1.49 -6.16 9.97
N CYS A 475 2.42 -6.98 10.47
CA CYS A 475 2.14 -8.36 10.93
C CYS A 475 0.92 -8.44 11.87
N LYS A 476 0.77 -7.46 12.77
CA LYS A 476 -0.35 -7.36 13.70
C LYS A 476 -1.71 -7.31 13.00
N ILE A 477 -1.85 -6.59 11.89
CA ILE A 477 -3.11 -6.48 11.14
C ILE A 477 -3.50 -7.82 10.55
N ILE A 478 -2.54 -8.52 9.93
CA ILE A 478 -2.77 -9.86 9.39
C ILE A 478 -3.14 -10.83 10.52
N LYS A 479 -2.44 -10.76 11.66
CA LYS A 479 -2.72 -11.58 12.85
C LYS A 479 -4.16 -11.40 13.32
N GLU A 480 -4.68 -10.17 13.35
CA GLU A 480 -6.07 -9.93 13.79
C GLU A 480 -7.09 -10.63 12.89
N VAL A 481 -6.82 -10.71 11.58
CA VAL A 481 -7.65 -11.47 10.64
C VAL A 481 -7.49 -12.97 10.85
N MET A 482 -6.25 -13.45 11.01
CA MET A 482 -5.98 -14.88 11.25
C MET A 482 -6.50 -15.35 12.63
N ALA A 483 -6.64 -14.45 13.60
CA ALA A 483 -7.20 -14.77 14.91
C ALA A 483 -8.73 -14.60 14.98
N ALA A 484 -9.40 -14.20 13.90
CA ALA A 484 -10.80 -13.76 13.92
C ALA A 484 -11.78 -14.80 14.50
N ASN A 485 -11.51 -16.08 14.30
CA ASN A 485 -12.35 -17.19 14.81
C ASN A 485 -11.75 -17.90 16.04
N THR A 486 -10.68 -17.34 16.61
CA THR A 486 -10.01 -17.91 17.79
C THR A 486 -10.58 -17.31 19.08
N ASN A 487 -10.89 -18.16 20.05
CA ASN A 487 -11.36 -17.70 21.35
C ASN A 487 -10.28 -16.84 22.04
N LYS A 488 -10.62 -15.60 22.38
CA LYS A 488 -9.72 -14.63 23.05
C LYS A 488 -9.11 -15.15 24.37
N LYS A 489 -9.75 -16.12 25.03
CA LYS A 489 -9.25 -16.76 26.26
C LYS A 489 -8.18 -17.82 26.00
N ASN A 490 -8.10 -18.36 24.78
CA ASN A 490 -7.10 -19.36 24.41
C ASN A 490 -5.79 -18.68 24.00
N LYS A 491 -4.99 -18.28 25.01
CA LYS A 491 -3.72 -17.58 24.80
C LYS A 491 -2.73 -18.39 23.95
N ASN A 492 -2.65 -19.70 24.17
CA ASN A 492 -1.73 -20.57 23.42
C ASN A 492 -2.03 -20.54 21.92
N ALA A 493 -3.30 -20.70 21.52
CA ALA A 493 -3.69 -20.64 20.11
C ALA A 493 -3.38 -19.27 19.49
N LEU A 494 -3.62 -18.18 20.23
CA LEU A 494 -3.31 -16.83 19.76
C LEU A 494 -1.80 -16.59 19.58
N THR A 495 -0.98 -17.18 20.46
CA THR A 495 0.49 -17.16 20.32
C THR A 495 0.92 -17.95 19.10
N THR A 496 0.40 -19.17 18.89
CA THR A 496 0.72 -19.96 17.69
C THR A 496 0.35 -19.21 16.41
N ILE A 497 -0.83 -18.57 16.37
CA ILE A 497 -1.26 -17.74 15.22
C ILE A 497 -0.33 -16.53 15.04
N GLN A 498 0.15 -15.92 16.11
CA GLN A 498 1.09 -14.81 16.03
C GLN A 498 2.42 -15.25 15.42
N ASP A 499 2.97 -16.37 15.89
CA ASP A 499 4.28 -16.87 15.44
C ASP A 499 4.22 -17.30 13.96
N ILE A 500 3.16 -18.02 13.55
CA ILE A 500 2.98 -18.40 12.15
C ILE A 500 2.70 -17.17 11.27
N THR A 501 1.97 -16.16 11.77
CA THR A 501 1.77 -14.92 11.00
C THR A 501 3.09 -14.21 10.78
N LEU A 502 3.96 -14.14 11.80
CA LEU A 502 5.29 -13.53 11.69
C LEU A 502 6.16 -14.24 10.65
N GLN A 503 5.99 -15.55 10.46
CA GLN A 503 6.70 -16.31 9.43
C GLN A 503 6.23 -15.95 8.00
N TYR A 504 4.94 -15.69 7.80
CA TYR A 504 4.35 -15.54 6.46
C TYR A 504 4.04 -14.08 6.03
N TYR A 505 4.00 -13.11 6.96
CA TYR A 505 3.43 -11.78 6.67
C TYR A 505 4.18 -11.00 5.57
N VAL A 506 5.50 -11.15 5.47
CA VAL A 506 6.29 -10.49 4.43
C VAL A 506 5.90 -11.01 3.04
N ASP A 507 5.80 -12.34 2.87
CA ASP A 507 5.44 -12.94 1.58
C ASP A 507 3.97 -12.71 1.23
N ILE A 508 3.08 -12.66 2.23
CA ILE A 508 1.70 -12.21 2.04
C ILE A 508 1.67 -10.82 1.41
N ASN A 509 2.43 -9.86 1.95
CA ASN A 509 2.51 -8.51 1.38
C ASN A 509 3.12 -8.48 -0.03
N LYS A 510 4.28 -9.14 -0.23
CA LYS A 510 4.94 -9.22 -1.54
C LYS A 510 4.00 -9.76 -2.61
N LEU A 511 3.23 -10.80 -2.30
CA LEU A 511 2.34 -11.45 -3.25
C LEU A 511 1.03 -10.72 -3.45
N MET A 512 0.49 -10.05 -2.41
CA MET A 512 -0.60 -9.11 -2.63
C MET A 512 -0.18 -7.99 -3.59
N ASN A 513 1.06 -7.50 -3.50
CA ASN A 513 1.59 -6.51 -4.43
C ASN A 513 1.76 -7.07 -5.85
N LYS A 514 2.44 -8.21 -6.00
CA LYS A 514 2.65 -8.91 -7.29
C LYS A 514 1.34 -9.06 -8.06
N TYR A 515 0.29 -9.56 -7.41
CA TYR A 515 -1.00 -9.86 -8.03
C TYR A 515 -2.01 -8.70 -8.00
N ASN A 516 -1.57 -7.48 -7.64
CA ASN A 516 -2.42 -6.29 -7.57
C ASN A 516 -3.65 -6.47 -6.64
N LEU A 517 -3.46 -7.17 -5.52
CA LEU A 517 -4.46 -7.39 -4.48
C LEU A 517 -4.43 -6.31 -3.39
N SER A 518 -3.66 -5.23 -3.57
CA SER A 518 -3.38 -4.18 -2.57
C SER A 518 -4.52 -3.18 -2.33
N GLY A 519 -5.62 -3.24 -3.09
CA GLY A 519 -6.83 -2.47 -2.81
C GLY A 519 -7.60 -3.05 -1.61
N ALA A 520 -8.15 -2.20 -0.74
CA ALA A 520 -8.77 -2.61 0.53
C ALA A 520 -9.74 -3.81 0.40
N ASN A 521 -10.66 -3.79 -0.57
CA ASN A 521 -11.60 -4.89 -0.81
C ASN A 521 -10.90 -6.20 -1.19
N ARG A 522 -9.94 -6.13 -2.13
CA ARG A 522 -9.17 -7.30 -2.58
C ARG A 522 -8.36 -7.89 -1.42
N ILE A 523 -7.72 -7.05 -0.60
CA ILE A 523 -7.02 -7.49 0.61
C ILE A 523 -7.98 -8.23 1.55
N CYS A 524 -9.14 -7.64 1.86
CA CYS A 524 -10.10 -8.22 2.81
C CYS A 524 -10.62 -9.59 2.35
N HIS A 525 -10.95 -9.72 1.08
CA HIS A 525 -11.36 -11.01 0.51
C HIS A 525 -10.20 -12.00 0.44
N PHE A 526 -9.01 -11.58 0.02
CA PHE A 526 -7.84 -12.45 -0.08
C PHE A 526 -7.48 -13.06 1.30
N LEU A 527 -7.35 -12.21 2.32
CA LEU A 527 -7.04 -12.65 3.69
C LEU A 527 -8.18 -13.44 4.31
N GLY A 528 -9.42 -12.97 4.23
CA GLY A 528 -10.55 -13.65 4.89
C GLY A 528 -10.86 -15.01 4.28
N GLN A 529 -10.79 -15.13 2.95
CA GLN A 529 -10.88 -16.43 2.30
C GLN A 529 -9.65 -17.29 2.64
N GLY A 530 -8.45 -16.69 2.66
CA GLY A 530 -7.17 -17.38 2.89
C GLY A 530 -7.05 -17.98 4.27
N ALA A 531 -7.53 -17.25 5.27
CA ALA A 531 -7.66 -17.69 6.64
C ALA A 531 -8.41 -19.03 6.70
N VAL A 532 -9.58 -19.16 6.06
CA VAL A 532 -10.35 -20.41 6.15
C VAL A 532 -9.69 -21.59 5.42
N GLU A 533 -9.11 -21.36 4.23
CA GLU A 533 -8.46 -22.46 3.49
C GLU A 533 -7.19 -22.97 4.16
N SER A 534 -6.43 -22.09 4.80
CA SER A 534 -5.15 -22.42 5.43
C SER A 534 -5.29 -22.79 6.92
N GLY A 535 -6.53 -22.95 7.43
CA GLY A 535 -6.74 -23.13 8.87
C GLY A 535 -6.13 -22.00 9.70
N TYR A 536 -6.23 -20.76 9.20
CA TYR A 536 -5.67 -19.54 9.77
C TYR A 536 -4.13 -19.56 9.80
N LEU A 537 -3.54 -19.97 8.66
CA LEU A 537 -2.11 -20.26 8.43
C LEU A 537 -1.57 -21.53 9.11
N LEU A 538 -2.35 -22.18 9.99
CA LEU A 538 -1.90 -23.35 10.75
C LEU A 538 -1.86 -24.64 9.93
N SER A 539 -2.45 -24.65 8.75
CA SER A 539 -2.48 -25.80 7.84
C SER A 539 -2.13 -25.34 6.43
N MET A 540 -0.88 -25.55 6.05
CA MET A 540 -0.39 -25.32 4.67
C MET A 540 -0.34 -26.62 3.85
N GLN A 541 -0.84 -27.71 4.41
CA GLN A 541 -0.85 -29.04 3.79
C GLN A 541 -2.01 -29.85 4.38
N GLU A 542 -2.80 -30.50 3.50
CA GLU A 542 -4.00 -31.26 3.90
C GLU A 542 -3.61 -32.55 4.61
N ALA A 543 -3.66 -32.61 5.95
CA ALA A 543 -3.44 -33.84 6.73
C ALA A 543 -4.46 -34.95 6.43
N SER A 544 -4.05 -36.20 6.63
CA SER A 544 -4.93 -37.37 6.50
C SER A 544 -5.44 -37.89 7.84
N GLN A 545 -6.58 -38.58 7.78
CA GLN A 545 -7.24 -39.20 8.92
C GLN A 545 -7.42 -40.69 8.67
N GLN A 546 -7.10 -41.53 9.65
CA GLN A 546 -7.32 -42.97 9.59
C GLN A 546 -8.77 -43.30 9.20
N GLN A 547 -8.96 -44.27 8.31
CA GLN A 547 -10.29 -44.76 7.91
C GLN A 547 -10.46 -46.20 8.39
N ASN A 548 -11.18 -46.37 9.50
CA ASN A 548 -11.33 -47.65 10.20
C ASN A 548 -12.73 -48.23 9.99
N VAL A 549 -12.85 -49.56 10.02
CA VAL A 549 -14.17 -50.24 10.07
C VAL A 549 -14.45 -50.63 11.51
N VAL A 550 -15.48 -50.03 12.11
CA VAL A 550 -15.93 -50.35 13.47
C VAL A 550 -17.36 -50.89 13.39
N ASN A 551 -17.55 -52.15 13.76
CA ASN A 551 -18.84 -52.85 13.70
C ASN A 551 -19.51 -52.76 12.32
N GLY A 552 -18.73 -52.95 11.24
CA GLY A 552 -19.22 -52.89 9.86
C GLY A 552 -19.46 -51.47 9.31
N VAL A 553 -19.25 -50.42 10.11
CA VAL A 553 -19.40 -49.01 9.68
C VAL A 553 -18.02 -48.38 9.51
N GLN A 554 -17.77 -47.74 8.36
CA GLN A 554 -16.55 -46.95 8.16
C GLN A 554 -16.59 -45.67 8.99
N LYS A 555 -15.51 -45.39 9.71
CA LYS A 555 -15.37 -44.23 10.60
C LYS A 555 -13.96 -43.65 10.51
N GLY A 556 -13.89 -42.32 10.59
CA GLY A 556 -12.64 -41.59 10.75
C GLY A 556 -12.03 -41.81 12.14
N GLY A 557 -10.73 -42.08 12.20
CA GLY A 557 -9.95 -42.27 13.43
C GLY A 557 -9.07 -41.06 13.74
N ASN A 558 -7.86 -41.33 14.23
CA ASN A 558 -6.88 -40.28 14.53
C ASN A 558 -6.25 -39.71 13.25
N ILE A 559 -5.64 -38.53 13.36
CA ILE A 559 -4.78 -38.00 12.30
C ILE A 559 -3.59 -38.94 12.11
N VAL A 560 -3.23 -39.20 10.85
CA VAL A 560 -2.03 -39.96 10.51
C VAL A 560 -0.83 -39.02 10.64
N GLU A 561 0.01 -39.27 11.64
CA GLU A 561 1.07 -38.33 12.03
C GLU A 561 2.05 -37.99 10.90
N ILE A 562 2.57 -39.00 10.19
CA ILE A 562 3.50 -38.79 9.06
C ILE A 562 2.92 -37.88 7.95
N SER A 563 1.58 -37.80 7.85
CA SER A 563 0.93 -36.93 6.87
C SER A 563 1.09 -35.44 7.20
N THR A 564 1.41 -35.08 8.45
CA THR A 564 1.56 -33.68 8.90
C THR A 564 2.99 -33.17 8.83
N TYR A 565 3.96 -34.05 8.58
CA TYR A 565 5.38 -33.68 8.51
C TYR A 565 5.65 -32.83 7.28
N ASN A 566 6.58 -31.89 7.41
CA ASN A 566 7.04 -31.09 6.28
C ASN A 566 7.75 -32.01 5.26
N GLU A 567 7.14 -32.16 4.08
CA GLU A 567 7.64 -33.04 3.03
C GLU A 567 9.04 -32.67 2.52
N THR A 568 9.45 -31.41 2.65
CA THR A 568 10.78 -30.95 2.22
C THR A 568 11.83 -31.15 3.32
N THR A 569 11.55 -30.69 4.54
CA THR A 569 12.58 -30.64 5.60
C THR A 569 12.60 -31.85 6.51
N GLU A 570 11.49 -32.58 6.62
CA GLU A 570 11.39 -33.75 7.52
C GLU A 570 11.39 -35.07 6.75
N LEU A 571 10.66 -35.16 5.63
CA LEU A 571 10.63 -36.38 4.82
C LEU A 571 11.71 -36.40 3.73
N GLY A 572 11.99 -35.26 3.11
CA GLY A 572 12.86 -35.16 1.92
C GLY A 572 12.19 -35.60 0.61
N HIS A 573 10.92 -36.00 0.66
CA HIS A 573 10.08 -36.40 -0.47
C HIS A 573 8.60 -36.11 -0.18
N TRP A 574 7.76 -36.11 -1.22
CA TRP A 574 6.31 -35.98 -1.04
C TRP A 574 5.71 -37.22 -0.37
N TYR A 575 4.77 -37.01 0.56
CA TYR A 575 4.15 -38.10 1.33
C TYR A 575 3.36 -39.06 0.42
N GLY A 576 3.80 -40.31 0.36
CA GLY A 576 3.23 -41.34 -0.51
C GLY A 576 4.18 -41.80 -1.61
N LEU A 577 5.40 -41.26 -1.68
CA LEU A 577 6.45 -41.76 -2.56
C LEU A 577 6.84 -43.19 -2.18
N LEU A 578 6.97 -43.47 -0.88
CA LEU A 578 7.31 -44.80 -0.38
C LEU A 578 6.07 -45.70 -0.31
N ASP A 579 6.27 -47.01 -0.48
CA ASP A 579 5.17 -47.99 -0.40
C ASP A 579 4.55 -48.05 1.00
N THR A 580 5.33 -47.76 2.04
CA THR A 580 4.88 -47.68 3.43
C THR A 580 4.02 -46.45 3.73
N GLU A 581 3.97 -45.48 2.81
CA GLU A 581 3.26 -44.21 2.99
C GLU A 581 1.92 -44.16 2.25
N LYS A 582 1.52 -45.23 1.56
CA LYS A 582 0.24 -45.25 0.83
C LYS A 582 -0.93 -45.07 1.79
N ASP A 583 -1.69 -44.01 1.58
CA ASP A 583 -2.76 -43.61 2.47
C ASP A 583 -4.12 -43.56 1.77
N LYS A 584 -4.96 -44.54 2.14
CA LYS A 584 -6.32 -44.72 1.63
C LYS A 584 -7.20 -43.50 1.82
N TYR A 585 -6.90 -42.63 2.77
CA TYR A 585 -7.64 -41.38 2.98
C TYR A 585 -7.79 -40.59 1.67
N PHE A 586 -6.77 -40.56 0.81
CA PHE A 586 -6.81 -39.74 -0.40
C PHE A 586 -7.55 -40.41 -1.58
N TYR A 587 -7.53 -41.74 -1.68
CA TYR A 587 -8.06 -42.48 -2.82
C TYR A 587 -9.29 -43.35 -2.53
N GLU A 588 -9.78 -43.37 -1.30
CA GLU A 588 -11.07 -43.98 -0.91
C GLU A 588 -12.10 -42.93 -0.46
N LYS A 589 -13.30 -43.37 -0.06
CA LYS A 589 -14.32 -42.47 0.52
C LYS A 589 -13.90 -42.08 1.95
N LYS A 590 -14.04 -40.80 2.28
CA LYS A 590 -13.68 -40.25 3.60
C LYS A 590 -14.90 -40.20 4.52
N TYR A 591 -14.76 -40.64 5.76
CA TYR A 591 -15.80 -40.61 6.78
C TYR A 591 -15.32 -39.92 8.05
N ASN A 592 -16.24 -39.25 8.75
CA ASN A 592 -15.96 -38.65 10.05
C ASN A 592 -16.00 -39.71 11.18
N SER A 593 -15.64 -39.31 12.40
CA SER A 593 -15.62 -40.21 13.56
C SER A 593 -16.97 -40.81 13.94
N ARG A 594 -18.07 -40.24 13.45
CA ARG A 594 -19.44 -40.75 13.63
C ARG A 594 -19.90 -41.67 12.49
N GLY A 595 -19.07 -41.89 11.47
CA GLY A 595 -19.38 -42.67 10.29
C GLY A 595 -20.19 -41.92 9.22
N GLY A 596 -20.32 -40.60 9.35
CA GLY A 596 -20.90 -39.76 8.31
C GLY A 596 -19.92 -39.55 7.16
N TYR A 597 -20.40 -39.68 5.93
CA TYR A 597 -19.62 -39.41 4.73
C TYR A 597 -19.19 -37.94 4.67
N ILE A 598 -17.89 -37.70 4.43
CA ILE A 598 -17.29 -36.37 4.29
C ILE A 598 -17.21 -36.00 2.80
N THR A 599 -16.44 -36.78 2.04
CA THR A 599 -16.22 -36.56 0.60
C THR A 599 -15.68 -37.83 -0.06
N GLY A 600 -15.70 -37.84 -1.39
CA GLY A 600 -15.24 -38.95 -2.20
C GLY A 600 -13.72 -38.96 -2.36
N SER A 601 -13.25 -40.04 -2.99
CA SER A 601 -11.87 -40.23 -3.44
C SER A 601 -11.42 -39.11 -4.38
N TYR A 602 -10.15 -38.72 -4.31
CA TYR A 602 -9.53 -37.81 -5.29
C TYR A 602 -9.05 -38.54 -6.56
N SER A 603 -9.15 -39.87 -6.62
CA SER A 603 -8.78 -40.65 -7.79
C SER A 603 -9.68 -40.29 -8.98
N TRP A 604 -9.06 -39.99 -10.13
CA TRP A 604 -9.77 -39.67 -11.36
C TRP A 604 -10.59 -38.36 -11.32
N ILE A 605 -10.30 -37.47 -10.36
CA ILE A 605 -10.89 -36.14 -10.24
C ILE A 605 -9.80 -35.07 -10.43
N ASN A 606 -10.16 -33.89 -10.95
CA ASN A 606 -9.25 -32.76 -11.17
C ASN A 606 -7.96 -33.16 -11.93
N GLY A 607 -8.11 -34.04 -12.92
CA GLY A 607 -7.01 -34.52 -13.76
C GLY A 607 -6.14 -35.63 -13.15
N ASN A 608 -6.37 -36.08 -11.91
CA ASN A 608 -5.59 -37.16 -11.31
C ASN A 608 -5.74 -38.47 -12.10
N CYS A 609 -4.65 -39.18 -12.36
CA CYS A 609 -4.61 -40.44 -13.11
C CYS A 609 -4.46 -41.66 -12.19
N GLY A 610 -5.37 -41.80 -11.23
CA GLY A 610 -5.43 -42.94 -10.31
C GLY A 610 -5.12 -42.56 -8.86
N ASP A 611 -4.87 -43.60 -8.04
CA ASP A 611 -4.79 -43.49 -6.58
C ASP A 611 -3.50 -42.84 -6.09
N VAL A 612 -2.38 -43.05 -6.81
CA VAL A 612 -1.11 -42.40 -6.49
C VAL A 612 -1.24 -40.89 -6.64
N ASP A 613 -1.85 -40.42 -7.73
CA ASP A 613 -2.08 -38.99 -7.98
C ASP A 613 -3.03 -38.37 -6.95
N ALA A 614 -4.01 -39.14 -6.47
CA ALA A 614 -4.94 -38.69 -5.43
C ALA A 614 -4.20 -38.23 -4.16
N GLN A 615 -3.16 -38.97 -3.74
CA GLN A 615 -2.32 -38.61 -2.61
C GLN A 615 -1.23 -37.60 -2.99
N LYS A 616 -0.56 -37.80 -4.13
CA LYS A 616 0.55 -36.95 -4.61
C LYS A 616 0.11 -35.49 -4.76
N PHE A 617 -1.08 -35.25 -5.29
CA PHE A 617 -1.66 -33.92 -5.53
C PHE A 617 -2.73 -33.53 -4.50
N ARG A 618 -2.53 -33.92 -3.23
CA ARG A 618 -3.29 -33.42 -2.06
C ARG A 618 -3.18 -31.89 -1.90
N GLY A 619 -4.02 -31.31 -1.06
CA GLY A 619 -4.00 -29.87 -0.77
C GLY A 619 -2.66 -29.38 -0.21
N ARG A 620 -2.06 -28.35 -0.83
CA ARG A 620 -0.87 -27.62 -0.33
C ARG A 620 -0.98 -26.10 -0.51
N GLY A 621 -0.26 -25.35 0.32
CA GLY A 621 -0.17 -23.89 0.29
C GLY A 621 -1.39 -23.17 0.87
N PHE A 622 -1.38 -21.84 0.79
CA PHE A 622 -2.35 -20.94 1.42
C PHE A 622 -3.81 -21.19 1.01
N LYS A 623 -4.01 -21.85 -0.14
CA LYS A 623 -5.31 -22.16 -0.73
C LYS A 623 -5.54 -23.62 -1.03
N MET A 624 -4.74 -24.51 -0.48
CA MET A 624 -4.89 -25.95 -0.67
C MET A 624 -5.00 -26.33 -2.15
N LEU A 625 -4.00 -25.95 -2.96
CA LEU A 625 -3.88 -26.35 -4.35
C LEU A 625 -4.01 -27.88 -4.44
N THR A 626 -5.00 -28.40 -5.18
CA THR A 626 -5.41 -29.82 -5.16
C THR A 626 -5.70 -30.35 -6.56
N GLY A 627 -5.17 -31.52 -6.87
CA GLY A 627 -5.38 -32.24 -8.13
C GLY A 627 -4.42 -31.82 -9.25
N LEU A 628 -4.05 -32.80 -10.09
CA LEU A 628 -3.02 -32.66 -11.13
C LEU A 628 -3.28 -31.51 -12.13
N ASP A 629 -4.53 -31.19 -12.44
CA ASP A 629 -4.91 -30.01 -13.23
C ASP A 629 -4.31 -28.72 -12.64
N THR A 630 -4.61 -28.47 -11.38
CA THR A 630 -4.27 -27.19 -10.74
C THR A 630 -2.77 -27.09 -10.49
N TYR A 631 -2.14 -28.20 -10.11
CA TYR A 631 -0.68 -28.32 -10.01
C TYR A 631 -0.02 -28.09 -11.36
N ALA A 632 -0.45 -28.75 -12.43
CA ALA A 632 0.13 -28.55 -13.76
C ALA A 632 -0.02 -27.11 -14.25
N SER A 633 -1.17 -26.48 -14.00
CA SER A 633 -1.39 -25.08 -14.34
C SER A 633 -0.45 -24.13 -13.59
N TYR A 634 -0.23 -24.38 -12.30
CA TYR A 634 0.73 -23.60 -11.51
C TYR A 634 2.18 -23.85 -11.94
N TRP A 635 2.55 -25.11 -12.23
CA TRP A 635 3.88 -25.47 -12.71
C TRP A 635 4.21 -24.82 -14.05
N VAL A 636 3.24 -24.80 -14.98
CA VAL A 636 3.38 -24.08 -16.24
C VAL A 636 3.55 -22.59 -15.99
N TYR A 637 2.75 -22.01 -15.09
CA TYR A 637 2.86 -20.59 -14.74
C TYR A 637 4.24 -20.24 -14.14
N ARG A 638 4.80 -21.11 -13.29
CA ARG A 638 6.16 -20.94 -12.75
C ARG A 638 7.28 -21.27 -13.73
N GLY A 639 6.96 -21.76 -14.93
CA GLY A 639 7.95 -22.20 -15.92
C GLY A 639 8.66 -23.52 -15.57
N TRP A 640 8.12 -24.28 -14.62
CA TRP A 640 8.67 -25.57 -14.17
C TRP A 640 8.19 -26.77 -14.99
N LEU A 641 7.20 -26.56 -15.86
CA LEU A 641 6.64 -27.56 -16.76
C LEU A 641 6.34 -26.91 -18.09
N SER A 642 6.71 -27.56 -19.20
CA SER A 642 6.35 -27.09 -20.53
C SER A 642 4.98 -27.61 -20.94
N VAL A 643 4.18 -26.77 -21.57
CA VAL A 643 2.89 -27.17 -22.17
C VAL A 643 3.03 -28.19 -23.30
N LYS A 644 4.26 -28.43 -23.80
CA LYS A 644 4.55 -29.47 -24.82
C LYS A 644 4.71 -30.86 -24.20
N ASP A 645 4.93 -30.94 -22.89
CA ASP A 645 5.23 -32.18 -22.18
C ASP A 645 3.96 -32.99 -21.87
N PHE A 646 2.78 -32.38 -22.02
CA PHE A 646 1.49 -33.01 -21.77
C PHE A 646 0.42 -32.51 -22.73
N ASP A 647 -0.67 -33.26 -22.85
CA ASP A 647 -1.77 -32.91 -23.74
C ASP A 647 -2.90 -32.25 -22.95
N LYS A 648 -3.31 -31.05 -23.38
CA LYS A 648 -4.36 -30.29 -22.70
C LYS A 648 -5.67 -31.09 -22.62
N TYR A 649 -6.35 -30.96 -21.48
CA TYR A 649 -7.59 -31.69 -21.20
C TYR A 649 -7.39 -33.22 -21.33
N TRP A 650 -6.31 -33.77 -20.75
CA TRP A 650 -6.03 -35.20 -20.78
C TRP A 650 -7.14 -36.04 -20.15
N TRP A 651 -7.89 -35.46 -19.22
CA TRP A 651 -9.07 -36.08 -18.60
C TRP A 651 -10.25 -36.31 -19.57
N ASP A 652 -10.24 -35.68 -20.75
CA ASP A 652 -11.25 -35.95 -21.79
C ASP A 652 -10.98 -37.26 -22.55
N ASP A 653 -9.80 -37.86 -22.38
CA ASP A 653 -9.45 -39.14 -22.98
C ASP A 653 -10.46 -40.24 -22.56
N PRO A 654 -10.99 -41.03 -23.50
CA PRO A 654 -11.91 -42.12 -23.17
C PRO A 654 -11.33 -43.11 -22.15
N ALA A 655 -10.02 -43.38 -22.17
CA ALA A 655 -9.38 -44.26 -21.20
C ALA A 655 -9.30 -43.62 -19.80
N TYR A 656 -9.18 -42.29 -19.69
CA TYR A 656 -9.29 -41.61 -18.40
C TYR A 656 -10.70 -41.78 -17.81
N LYS A 657 -11.74 -41.56 -18.62
CA LYS A 657 -13.14 -41.74 -18.19
C LYS A 657 -13.44 -43.18 -17.75
N ASN A 658 -12.77 -44.15 -18.39
CA ASN A 658 -12.82 -45.57 -18.05
C ASN A 658 -11.82 -45.99 -16.95
N LYS A 659 -11.10 -45.04 -16.34
CA LYS A 659 -10.11 -45.27 -15.27
C LYS A 659 -8.97 -46.22 -15.63
N LYS A 660 -8.45 -46.12 -16.86
CA LYS A 660 -7.38 -46.96 -17.42
C LYS A 660 -6.19 -46.09 -17.87
N SER A 661 -5.30 -45.72 -16.94
CA SER A 661 -4.21 -44.77 -17.21
C SER A 661 -3.24 -45.28 -18.27
N ALA A 662 -2.87 -46.56 -18.21
CA ALA A 662 -1.98 -47.20 -19.18
C ALA A 662 -2.53 -47.24 -20.62
N ALA A 663 -3.85 -47.06 -20.80
CA ALA A 663 -4.50 -47.05 -22.11
C ALA A 663 -4.80 -45.63 -22.63
N MET A 664 -4.40 -44.58 -21.90
CA MET A 664 -4.59 -43.19 -22.32
C MET A 664 -3.71 -42.87 -23.53
N LYS A 665 -4.30 -42.17 -24.50
CA LYS A 665 -3.59 -41.64 -25.67
C LYS A 665 -3.08 -40.24 -25.39
N LYS A 666 -3.86 -39.43 -24.66
CA LYS A 666 -3.41 -38.13 -24.16
C LYS A 666 -2.43 -38.32 -23.01
N ARG A 667 -1.32 -37.60 -23.05
CA ARG A 667 -0.25 -37.62 -22.05
C ARG A 667 -0.65 -36.72 -20.86
N PRO A 668 -0.85 -37.28 -19.65
CA PRO A 668 -0.97 -36.45 -18.45
C PRO A 668 0.40 -35.83 -18.08
N PRO A 669 0.40 -34.68 -17.40
CA PRO A 669 1.64 -34.03 -16.97
C PRO A 669 2.38 -34.85 -15.90
N LYS A 670 3.71 -34.78 -15.94
CA LYS A 670 4.59 -35.43 -14.96
C LYS A 670 5.16 -34.37 -14.02
N ILE A 671 4.83 -34.49 -12.74
CA ILE A 671 5.34 -33.62 -11.67
C ILE A 671 5.85 -34.53 -10.58
N ASP A 672 7.16 -34.57 -10.35
CA ASP A 672 7.78 -35.47 -9.38
C ASP A 672 7.95 -34.86 -7.99
N SER A 673 7.95 -33.52 -7.92
CA SER A 673 8.19 -32.78 -6.67
C SER A 673 7.02 -31.87 -6.28
N PRO A 674 5.79 -32.38 -6.08
CA PRO A 674 4.62 -31.55 -5.72
C PRO A 674 4.81 -30.78 -4.40
N GLN A 675 5.67 -31.27 -3.50
CA GLN A 675 6.03 -30.62 -2.24
C GLN A 675 6.75 -29.27 -2.42
N ARG A 676 7.20 -28.94 -3.64
CA ARG A 676 7.78 -27.63 -3.96
C ARG A 676 6.85 -26.46 -3.60
N VAL A 677 5.53 -26.68 -3.57
CA VAL A 677 4.55 -25.69 -3.10
C VAL A 677 4.80 -25.26 -1.65
N THR A 678 5.24 -26.19 -0.79
CA THR A 678 5.46 -25.98 0.65
C THR A 678 6.93 -25.88 1.04
N GLU A 679 7.83 -25.85 0.06
CA GLU A 679 9.29 -25.74 0.26
C GLU A 679 9.70 -24.44 0.96
N ASN A 680 8.97 -23.35 0.71
CA ASN A 680 9.19 -22.06 1.36
C ASN A 680 7.87 -21.28 1.49
N THR A 681 7.92 -20.23 2.30
CA THR A 681 6.78 -19.36 2.60
C THR A 681 6.25 -18.66 1.35
N TYR A 682 7.13 -18.20 0.45
CA TYR A 682 6.74 -17.55 -0.79
C TYR A 682 5.91 -18.47 -1.68
N ASN A 683 6.38 -19.68 -1.98
CA ASN A 683 5.63 -20.65 -2.80
C ASN A 683 4.26 -20.96 -2.18
N CYS A 684 4.19 -21.12 -0.85
CA CYS A 684 2.93 -21.40 -0.16
C CYS A 684 1.88 -20.33 -0.44
N ILE A 685 2.25 -19.06 -0.33
CA ILE A 685 1.33 -17.95 -0.53
C ILE A 685 1.10 -17.70 -2.04
N ASP A 686 2.13 -17.87 -2.88
CA ASP A 686 2.10 -17.57 -4.32
C ASP A 686 1.10 -18.47 -5.02
N THR A 687 1.01 -19.75 -4.63
CA THR A 687 -0.04 -20.65 -5.13
C THR A 687 -1.45 -20.14 -4.85
N GLY A 688 -1.68 -19.53 -3.68
CA GLY A 688 -2.98 -19.00 -3.29
C GLY A 688 -3.34 -17.73 -4.05
N ALA A 689 -2.38 -16.83 -4.20
CA ALA A 689 -2.56 -15.61 -4.98
C ALA A 689 -2.73 -15.91 -6.48
N PHE A 690 -1.92 -16.83 -7.03
CA PHE A 690 -2.10 -17.39 -8.37
C PHE A 690 -3.50 -18.00 -8.56
N PHE A 691 -3.96 -18.81 -7.61
CA PHE A 691 -5.27 -19.46 -7.74
C PHE A 691 -6.40 -18.43 -7.86
N ILE A 692 -6.35 -17.38 -7.05
CA ILE A 692 -7.35 -16.30 -7.04
C ILE A 692 -7.23 -15.40 -8.27
N ALA A 693 -6.03 -14.88 -8.55
CA ALA A 693 -5.82 -13.87 -9.57
C ALA A 693 -5.71 -14.44 -11.00
N CYS A 694 -5.21 -15.67 -11.13
CA CYS A 694 -4.90 -16.29 -12.42
C CYS A 694 -5.86 -17.43 -12.75
N PHE A 695 -5.86 -18.50 -11.94
CA PHE A 695 -6.63 -19.72 -12.24
C PHE A 695 -8.15 -19.46 -12.19
N LYS A 696 -8.61 -18.68 -11.22
CA LYS A 696 -10.01 -18.23 -11.08
C LYS A 696 -10.18 -16.76 -11.51
N SER A 697 -9.66 -16.40 -12.69
CA SER A 697 -9.58 -15.03 -13.25
C SER A 697 -10.80 -14.08 -13.14
N LYS A 698 -12.00 -14.57 -12.83
CA LYS A 698 -13.18 -13.72 -12.57
C LYS A 698 -13.31 -13.26 -11.12
N VAL A 699 -12.53 -13.80 -10.18
CA VAL A 699 -12.64 -13.49 -8.75
C VAL A 699 -12.28 -12.03 -8.48
N LEU A 700 -11.23 -11.50 -9.11
CA LEU A 700 -10.84 -10.09 -8.95
C LEU A 700 -11.97 -9.12 -9.32
N LYS A 701 -12.66 -9.39 -10.44
CA LYS A 701 -13.83 -8.61 -10.87
C LYS A 701 -14.93 -8.61 -9.81
N ILE A 702 -15.23 -9.77 -9.21
CA ILE A 702 -16.24 -9.88 -8.16
C ILE A 702 -15.78 -9.13 -6.90
N MET A 703 -14.51 -9.24 -6.49
CA MET A 703 -13.99 -8.48 -5.35
C MET A 703 -14.09 -6.96 -5.55
N ASP A 704 -13.94 -6.47 -6.78
CA ASP A 704 -14.02 -5.04 -7.11
C ASP A 704 -15.46 -4.50 -7.18
N GLU A 705 -16.46 -5.39 -7.22
CA GLU A 705 -17.88 -5.05 -7.06
C GLU A 705 -18.27 -4.84 -5.59
N ASP A 706 -17.39 -5.17 -4.65
CA ASP A 706 -17.60 -4.90 -3.23
C ASP A 706 -17.61 -3.38 -2.99
N SER A 707 -18.78 -2.81 -2.76
CA SER A 707 -18.97 -1.38 -2.55
C SER A 707 -19.89 -1.15 -1.36
N SER A 708 -19.82 0.06 -0.79
CA SER A 708 -20.73 0.51 0.27
C SER A 708 -22.22 0.50 -0.15
N GLU A 709 -22.52 0.38 -1.45
CA GLU A 709 -23.90 0.28 -1.97
C GLU A 709 -24.47 -1.15 -1.93
N VAL A 710 -23.61 -2.17 -1.86
CA VAL A 710 -24.06 -3.55 -1.66
C VAL A 710 -24.43 -3.69 -0.19
N SER A 711 -25.72 -3.50 0.13
CA SER A 711 -26.26 -3.53 1.51
C SER A 711 -25.98 -4.82 2.30
N ASP A 712 -25.38 -5.84 1.67
CA ASP A 712 -25.07 -7.11 2.33
C ASP A 712 -23.67 -7.61 2.00
N ASP A 713 -22.72 -7.31 2.89
CA ASP A 713 -21.40 -7.93 2.95
C ASP A 713 -21.46 -9.46 2.80
N ASN A 714 -22.51 -10.10 3.31
CA ASN A 714 -22.63 -11.55 3.20
C ASN A 714 -22.81 -11.99 1.74
N ASN A 715 -23.58 -11.24 0.95
CA ASN A 715 -23.83 -11.57 -0.45
C ASN A 715 -22.55 -11.57 -1.27
N ILE A 716 -21.73 -10.52 -1.15
CA ILE A 716 -20.48 -10.44 -1.91
C ILE A 716 -19.46 -11.48 -1.45
N ILE A 717 -19.36 -11.74 -0.13
CA ILE A 717 -18.52 -12.81 0.43
C ILE A 717 -18.98 -14.18 -0.11
N GLU A 718 -20.28 -14.45 -0.20
CA GLU A 718 -20.82 -15.68 -0.78
C GLU A 718 -20.48 -15.83 -2.26
N ARG A 719 -20.62 -14.76 -3.05
CA ARG A 719 -20.27 -14.77 -4.48
C ARG A 719 -18.79 -15.05 -4.70
N VAL A 720 -17.91 -14.42 -3.91
CA VAL A 720 -16.46 -14.69 -3.93
C VAL A 720 -16.19 -16.15 -3.53
N THR A 721 -16.80 -16.63 -2.44
CA THR A 721 -16.64 -18.01 -1.94
C THR A 721 -17.06 -19.05 -3.00
N LYS A 722 -18.26 -18.89 -3.58
CA LYS A 722 -18.77 -19.75 -4.65
C LYS A 722 -17.83 -19.79 -5.85
N ARG A 723 -17.22 -18.66 -6.20
CA ARG A 723 -16.32 -18.59 -7.34
C ARG A 723 -14.98 -19.29 -7.07
N ILE A 724 -14.46 -19.19 -5.85
CA ILE A 724 -13.22 -19.87 -5.43
C ILE A 724 -13.46 -21.38 -5.32
N ASN A 725 -14.49 -21.81 -4.58
CA ASN A 725 -14.68 -23.21 -4.15
C ASN A 725 -15.73 -24.00 -4.94
N GLY A 726 -16.48 -23.38 -5.85
CA GLY A 726 -17.60 -24.01 -6.54
C GLY A 726 -18.84 -24.26 -5.66
N GLY A 727 -18.84 -23.75 -4.42
CA GLY A 727 -19.93 -23.87 -3.44
C GLY A 727 -19.61 -23.11 -2.15
N ASP A 728 -20.36 -23.39 -1.08
CA ASP A 728 -20.44 -22.52 0.12
C ASP A 728 -19.68 -23.11 1.34
N LYS A 729 -18.66 -23.93 1.08
CA LYS A 729 -17.89 -24.60 2.14
C LYS A 729 -17.20 -23.58 3.06
N GLY A 730 -17.45 -23.70 4.37
CA GLY A 730 -16.87 -22.81 5.40
C GLY A 730 -17.37 -21.37 5.31
N ILE A 731 -18.57 -21.13 4.77
CA ILE A 731 -19.08 -19.76 4.53
C ILE A 731 -19.22 -18.94 5.82
N ALA A 732 -19.57 -19.57 6.94
CA ALA A 732 -19.72 -18.88 8.23
C ALA A 732 -18.37 -18.30 8.69
N GLU A 733 -17.32 -19.12 8.65
CA GLU A 733 -15.96 -18.74 9.03
C GLU A 733 -15.38 -17.69 8.07
N ARG A 734 -15.69 -17.79 6.76
CA ARG A 734 -15.26 -16.80 5.76
C ARG A 734 -15.90 -15.45 6.01
N LYS A 735 -17.19 -15.43 6.36
CA LYS A 735 -17.89 -14.19 6.75
C LYS A 735 -17.23 -13.54 7.96
N ILE A 736 -16.89 -14.32 8.99
CA ILE A 736 -16.19 -13.82 10.19
C ILE A 736 -14.84 -13.22 9.81
N ALA A 737 -13.99 -13.97 9.09
CA ALA A 737 -12.63 -13.54 8.77
C ALA A 737 -12.61 -12.33 7.81
N THR A 738 -13.43 -12.33 6.75
CA THR A 738 -13.51 -11.19 5.82
C THR A 738 -14.07 -9.94 6.48
N LYS A 739 -15.10 -10.05 7.33
CA LYS A 739 -15.62 -8.90 8.07
C LYS A 739 -14.61 -8.35 9.07
N LYS A 740 -13.84 -9.22 9.74
CA LYS A 740 -12.73 -8.78 10.59
C LYS A 740 -11.64 -8.06 9.78
N ALA A 741 -11.34 -8.52 8.57
CA ALA A 741 -10.44 -7.80 7.68
C ALA A 741 -11.00 -6.42 7.30
N LYS A 742 -12.29 -6.31 6.95
CA LYS A 742 -12.94 -5.02 6.68
C LYS A 742 -12.87 -4.07 7.88
N GLU A 743 -13.17 -4.56 9.08
CA GLU A 743 -13.09 -3.79 10.34
C GLU A 743 -11.72 -3.12 10.54
N VAL A 744 -10.63 -3.87 10.31
CA VAL A 744 -9.26 -3.41 10.59
C VAL A 744 -8.60 -2.66 9.43
N ILE A 745 -9.06 -2.87 8.18
CA ILE A 745 -8.46 -2.31 6.96
C ILE A 745 -9.27 -1.15 6.38
N ASP A 746 -10.60 -1.23 6.37
CA ASP A 746 -11.46 -0.18 5.81
C ASP A 746 -11.54 1.06 6.73
N ASP A 747 -12.05 2.16 6.19
CA ASP A 747 -12.23 3.45 6.87
C ASP A 747 -13.59 3.60 7.58
N GLN A 748 -14.45 2.59 7.51
CA GLN A 748 -15.73 2.56 8.23
C GLN A 748 -15.51 2.53 9.75
N ILE A 749 -16.32 3.31 10.49
CA ILE A 749 -16.32 3.41 11.96
C ILE A 749 -17.39 2.50 12.54
#